data_AF-A0A2V6F0T2-F1
#
_entry.id   AF-A0A2V6F0T2-F1
#
_cell.length_a   1.000
_cell.length_b   1.000
_cell.length_c   1.000
_cell.angle_alpha   90.00
_cell.angle_beta   90.00
_cell.angle_gamma   90.00
#
_symmetry.space_group_name_H-M   'P 1'
#
loop_
_entity.id
_entity.type
_entity.pdbx_description
1 polymer ?
#
loop_
_entity_poly.entity_id
_entity_poly.type
_entity_poly.pdbx_seq_one_letter_code
_entity_poly.pdbx_strand_id
1 'polypeptide(L)'
;MAETNHFLLTNLNSSFSILSPTAMPTNYAVSRTAPCEFFFGSRPNIDVTPDLFFNNTYSNLLIQGLTAAAYSWRATNVSQTLPNSGGPITNASGRIEINADTLNMERARIRGEGFASIKANHLISSSNAVVDVDHVAYVLGSTNGNLAVQNLASDVTRRMSGDVLSWSGSWTNYTGFLTIEPPVPPDTNAVIVTNVVTIGFHVWIVDNFLRTRFPVTVHEFTTHSTNVTVGDRLNITDLLSVDAERLTVTGAMNIMDTIHDWKSASFPHLNYLTNLGTINVTNAGFFGSDRPLPYVSMVNRGAILGVAHSINADNFDNSGSITALRKYTNGVGNVTDVGGPLTVQTRSGKLAGGIFISGGDIRFEGVDIKFLNHTNLAAGTLFLDVTNSLADSGGGAGNDWRVSDGFNLLSKPASGDLFGTTLRTTALQFREAHHTWAGEDRGLSAAGFNNNVAIGHLTLDAANGSLLSFSGTSSNNALYVDFLEIRGALTNDLQSALSIDNNLVIYFAGANVPVDTLDGQFGDAQQPDGRLRWIRDFAGPNSSVDVLLLNGQTVKMNRDLRFSTTIDTDGDGVANAYDFYPLDSAAWNSAPSTNSFWTSVSVTNVGSAAAVSLSWNAASGTRYHVEYTTNLAPPNWQSLSDYTNLALTNGVIRILDTSIPPGEIQRYYRVRYDR
;
A
#
# COMPACT_ATOMS: atom_id res chain seq x y z
N MET A 1 34.77 39.92 31.23
CA MET A 1 34.68 40.15 29.78
C MET A 1 34.13 38.88 29.16
N ALA A 2 32.90 38.91 28.65
CA ALA A 2 32.26 37.77 28.00
C ALA A 2 31.67 38.26 26.67
N GLU A 3 32.47 38.18 25.61
CA GLU A 3 32.08 38.53 24.25
C GLU A 3 32.26 37.27 23.39
N THR A 4 31.19 36.48 23.25
CA THR A 4 31.23 35.19 22.55
C THR A 4 31.18 35.37 21.03
N ASN A 5 31.99 34.62 20.28
CA ASN A 5 32.25 34.81 18.83
C ASN A 5 31.08 34.48 17.86
N HIS A 6 29.83 34.71 18.23
CA HIS A 6 28.67 34.53 17.36
C HIS A 6 27.65 35.67 17.54
N PHE A 7 27.97 36.88 17.07
CA PHE A 7 27.08 38.05 17.19
C PHE A 7 26.34 38.38 15.89
N LEU A 8 25.00 38.39 15.95
CA LEU A 8 24.11 39.17 15.06
C LEU A 8 23.68 40.51 15.67
N LEU A 9 23.90 40.69 16.98
CA LEU A 9 23.44 41.80 17.80
C LEU A 9 24.55 42.27 18.75
N THR A 10 24.80 43.57 18.87
CA THR A 10 25.76 44.13 19.86
C THR A 10 25.03 44.68 21.08
N ASN A 11 25.48 44.34 22.30
CA ASN A 11 25.03 44.96 23.54
C ASN A 11 25.68 46.35 23.68
N LEU A 12 24.90 47.43 23.64
CA LEU A 12 25.45 48.80 23.64
C LEU A 12 26.13 49.22 24.96
N ASN A 13 25.96 48.44 26.04
CA ASN A 13 26.59 48.69 27.34
C ASN A 13 27.96 48.01 27.47
N SER A 14 28.32 47.07 26.57
CA SER A 14 29.66 46.49 26.51
C SER A 14 30.64 47.32 25.68
N SER A 15 30.13 48.16 24.76
CA SER A 15 30.95 48.79 23.71
C SER A 15 31.63 50.12 24.07
N PHE A 16 31.47 50.71 25.27
CA PHE A 16 31.96 52.09 25.50
C PHE A 16 32.53 52.47 26.89
N SER A 17 32.85 51.53 27.78
CA SER A 17 33.48 51.86 29.07
C SER A 17 34.71 50.99 29.33
N ILE A 18 35.90 51.58 29.16
CA ILE A 18 37.21 50.96 29.43
C ILE A 18 37.46 50.80 30.95
N LEU A 19 36.53 51.23 31.81
CA LEU A 19 36.75 51.25 33.26
C LEU A 19 35.75 50.43 34.09
N SER A 20 34.68 49.86 33.49
CA SER A 20 33.92 48.71 34.02
C SER A 20 32.68 48.43 33.14
N PRO A 21 32.76 47.54 32.13
CA PRO A 21 31.55 47.04 31.48
C PRO A 21 30.79 46.17 32.50
N THR A 22 29.62 46.61 32.93
CA THR A 22 28.82 45.85 33.93
C THR A 22 28.26 44.54 33.38
N ALA A 23 28.38 44.30 32.07
CA ALA A 23 27.80 43.17 31.33
C ALA A 23 26.28 43.01 31.59
N MET A 24 25.62 44.10 32.03
CA MET A 24 24.18 44.10 32.26
C MET A 24 23.44 44.15 30.91
N PRO A 25 22.35 43.38 30.74
CA PRO A 25 21.53 43.43 29.54
C PRO A 25 20.99 44.85 29.27
N THR A 26 21.11 45.33 28.02
CA THR A 26 20.58 46.62 27.55
C THR A 26 20.00 46.47 26.13
N ASN A 27 19.65 47.60 25.49
CA ASN A 27 19.30 47.67 24.08
C ASN A 27 20.37 47.03 23.17
N TYR A 28 19.92 46.20 22.24
CA TYR A 28 20.76 45.58 21.22
C TYR A 28 20.73 46.36 19.91
N ALA A 29 21.88 46.43 19.23
CA ALA A 29 21.98 46.91 17.86
C ALA A 29 22.11 45.74 16.89
N VAL A 30 21.22 45.64 15.91
CA VAL A 30 21.33 44.68 14.80
C VAL A 30 22.21 45.28 13.71
N SER A 31 23.23 44.55 13.26
CA SER A 31 24.11 44.99 12.18
C SER A 31 24.13 43.99 11.02
N ARG A 32 24.17 44.50 9.79
CA ARG A 32 24.40 43.72 8.57
C ARG A 32 25.89 43.59 8.22
N THR A 33 26.75 44.33 8.91
CA THR A 33 28.20 44.28 8.77
C THR A 33 28.80 43.61 10.01
N ALA A 34 29.81 42.77 9.82
CA ALA A 34 30.53 42.15 10.93
C ALA A 34 31.15 43.26 11.80
N PRO A 35 30.75 43.38 13.08
CA PRO A 35 31.32 44.36 13.99
C PRO A 35 32.76 43.94 14.37
N CYS A 36 33.61 44.86 14.82
CA CYS A 36 35.02 44.53 15.09
C CYS A 36 35.16 43.49 16.22
N GLU A 37 34.25 43.51 17.17
CA GLU A 37 34.09 42.58 18.28
C GLU A 37 33.92 41.12 17.81
N PHE A 38 33.44 40.88 16.58
CA PHE A 38 33.37 39.54 15.99
C PHE A 38 34.75 38.90 15.79
N PHE A 39 35.77 39.71 15.51
CA PHE A 39 37.13 39.23 15.25
C PHE A 39 38.01 39.19 16.50
N PHE A 40 37.70 40.03 17.48
CA PHE A 40 38.50 40.20 18.70
C PHE A 40 37.81 39.67 19.97
N GLY A 41 36.65 39.03 19.81
CA GLY A 41 35.90 38.43 20.91
C GLY A 41 36.66 37.30 21.61
N SER A 42 36.36 37.15 22.90
CA SER A 42 37.01 36.17 23.77
C SER A 42 36.16 34.90 23.87
N ARG A 43 36.78 33.72 23.82
CA ARG A 43 36.05 32.48 24.09
C ARG A 43 35.41 32.52 25.48
N PRO A 44 34.28 31.82 25.71
CA PRO A 44 33.75 31.61 27.05
C PRO A 44 34.87 31.20 28.01
N ASN A 45 34.89 31.79 29.21
CA ASN A 45 35.86 31.48 30.25
C ASN A 45 35.49 30.20 31.04
N ILE A 46 34.40 29.54 30.65
CA ILE A 46 33.88 28.31 31.24
C ILE A 46 33.09 27.53 30.17
N ASP A 47 33.17 26.20 30.22
CA ASP A 47 32.33 25.33 29.39
C ASP A 47 30.87 25.37 29.87
N VAL A 48 29.93 25.36 28.93
CA VAL A 48 28.50 25.31 29.27
C VAL A 48 28.13 23.87 29.62
N THR A 49 28.06 23.56 30.91
CA THR A 49 27.63 22.25 31.44
C THR A 49 26.36 22.41 32.29
N PRO A 50 25.58 21.34 32.54
CA PRO A 50 24.43 21.39 33.45
C PRO A 50 24.78 21.91 34.85
N ASP A 51 26.02 21.67 35.30
CA ASP A 51 26.51 22.09 36.61
C ASP A 51 26.76 23.61 36.73
N LEU A 52 26.69 24.35 35.61
CA LEU A 52 26.88 25.81 35.58
C LEU A 52 25.76 26.57 36.31
N PHE A 53 24.52 26.06 36.22
CA PHE A 53 23.34 26.66 36.84
C PHE A 53 23.03 26.06 38.21
N PHE A 54 23.49 24.82 38.44
CA PHE A 54 23.27 24.08 39.66
C PHE A 54 24.52 23.27 40.02
N ASN A 55 25.27 23.74 41.02
CA ASN A 55 26.43 23.03 41.56
C ASN A 55 26.23 22.85 43.08
N ASN A 56 26.50 21.66 43.60
CA ASN A 56 26.38 21.38 45.03
C ASN A 56 27.39 22.15 45.91
N THR A 57 28.38 22.80 45.29
CA THR A 57 29.34 23.70 45.94
C THR A 57 28.86 25.16 46.02
N TYR A 58 27.79 25.53 45.31
CA TYR A 58 27.22 26.87 45.41
C TYR A 58 26.42 27.01 46.71
N SER A 59 26.64 28.11 47.43
CA SER A 59 26.01 28.33 48.73
C SER A 59 24.54 28.74 48.62
N ASN A 60 24.12 29.35 47.51
CA ASN A 60 22.75 29.81 47.34
C ASN A 60 21.94 28.88 46.44
N LEU A 61 20.79 28.45 46.95
CA LEU A 61 19.75 27.73 46.19
C LEU A 61 18.94 28.66 45.27
N LEU A 62 19.02 29.98 45.49
CA LEU A 62 18.39 31.02 44.67
C LEU A 62 19.45 32.03 44.25
N ILE A 63 19.55 32.29 42.94
CA ILE A 63 20.50 33.27 42.39
C ILE A 63 20.14 34.70 42.84
N GLN A 64 21.15 35.53 43.05
CA GLN A 64 20.99 36.92 43.47
C GLN A 64 21.35 37.86 42.31
N GLY A 65 20.79 39.08 42.32
CA GLY A 65 21.17 40.13 41.36
C GLY A 65 20.84 39.83 39.90
N LEU A 66 19.81 39.01 39.62
CA LEU A 66 19.38 38.74 38.24
C LEU A 66 18.94 40.04 37.54
N THR A 67 19.65 40.39 36.47
CA THR A 67 19.21 41.41 35.50
C THR A 67 19.09 40.71 34.16
N ALA A 68 17.94 40.83 33.51
CA ALA A 68 17.66 40.17 32.24
C ALA A 68 16.99 41.12 31.25
N ALA A 69 17.24 40.93 29.95
CA ALA A 69 16.49 41.57 28.89
C ALA A 69 16.20 40.56 27.77
N ALA A 70 15.03 40.70 27.16
CA ALA A 70 14.58 39.88 26.05
C ALA A 70 14.17 40.78 24.89
N TYR A 71 14.57 40.40 23.68
CA TYR A 71 14.24 41.13 22.46
C TYR A 71 13.80 40.16 21.39
N SER A 72 12.91 40.63 20.52
CA SER A 72 12.58 39.96 19.27
C SER A 72 12.72 40.94 18.13
N TRP A 73 13.20 40.44 17.00
CA TRP A 73 13.19 41.19 15.75
C TRP A 73 12.91 40.25 14.60
N ARG A 74 12.24 40.76 13.56
CA ARG A 74 11.93 40.00 12.34
C ARG A 74 12.84 40.45 11.21
N ALA A 75 13.58 39.52 10.64
CA ALA A 75 14.15 39.71 9.31
C ALA A 75 13.02 39.53 8.28
N THR A 76 12.86 40.44 7.34
CA THR A 76 11.96 40.23 6.20
C THR A 76 12.41 41.06 5.00
N ASN A 77 12.12 40.55 3.81
CA ASN A 77 12.32 41.22 2.53
C ASN A 77 11.15 42.14 2.15
N VAL A 78 9.99 41.99 2.80
CA VAL A 78 8.78 42.79 2.54
C VAL A 78 8.57 43.76 3.68
N SER A 79 8.52 45.06 3.39
CA SER A 79 8.18 46.04 4.41
C SER A 79 6.66 46.05 4.61
N GLN A 80 6.17 45.46 5.69
CA GLN A 80 4.84 45.75 6.21
C GLN A 80 4.96 47.00 7.10
N THR A 81 4.81 48.20 6.51
CA THR A 81 4.79 49.43 7.31
C THR A 81 3.51 49.48 8.16
N LEU A 82 3.66 49.42 9.48
CA LEU A 82 2.59 49.64 10.46
C LEU A 82 1.98 51.05 10.30
N PRO A 83 0.66 51.24 10.58
CA PRO A 83 -0.11 50.51 11.58
C PRO A 83 -1.21 49.58 11.02
N ASN A 84 -0.98 48.88 9.91
CA ASN A 84 -1.89 47.82 9.45
C ASN A 84 -1.22 46.44 9.53
N SER A 85 -1.07 45.91 10.74
CA SER A 85 -0.92 44.46 10.94
C SER A 85 -2.24 43.79 10.55
N GLY A 86 -2.44 43.55 9.25
CA GLY A 86 -3.68 42.97 8.70
C GLY A 86 -4.10 43.46 7.31
N GLY A 87 -3.33 44.31 6.63
CA GLY A 87 -3.63 44.68 5.23
C GLY A 87 -3.45 43.48 4.27
N PRO A 88 -4.22 43.39 3.17
CA PRO A 88 -4.10 42.29 2.22
C PRO A 88 -2.70 42.27 1.56
N ILE A 89 -2.23 41.08 1.17
CA ILE A 89 -0.91 40.89 0.51
C ILE A 89 -0.75 41.73 -0.76
N THR A 90 -1.86 42.11 -1.39
CA THR A 90 -1.91 43.03 -2.54
C THR A 90 -1.38 44.42 -2.24
N ASN A 91 -1.23 44.79 -0.96
CA ASN A 91 -0.66 46.07 -0.52
C ASN A 91 0.83 45.94 -0.15
N ALA A 92 1.45 44.77 -0.37
CA ALA A 92 2.86 44.56 -0.10
C ALA A 92 3.75 45.48 -0.95
N SER A 93 4.85 45.97 -0.36
CA SER A 93 5.87 46.74 -1.06
C SER A 93 6.51 45.92 -2.19
N GLY A 94 6.84 46.56 -3.32
CA GLY A 94 7.47 45.87 -4.45
C GLY A 94 6.47 45.09 -5.33
N ARG A 95 5.22 45.59 -5.42
CA ARG A 95 4.15 45.05 -6.26
C ARG A 95 4.44 45.26 -7.75
N ILE A 96 4.12 44.24 -8.55
CA ILE A 96 4.17 44.26 -10.02
C ILE A 96 2.77 43.96 -10.56
N GLU A 97 2.29 44.76 -11.50
CA GLU A 97 1.03 44.53 -12.20
C GLU A 97 1.24 44.57 -13.71
N ILE A 98 0.76 43.53 -14.41
CA ILE A 98 0.75 43.45 -15.86
C ILE A 98 -0.70 43.20 -16.28
N ASN A 99 -1.31 44.19 -16.94
CA ASN A 99 -2.65 44.08 -17.51
C ASN A 99 -2.56 44.28 -19.01
N ALA A 100 -2.92 43.27 -19.79
CA ALA A 100 -2.85 43.31 -21.24
C ALA A 100 -4.05 42.58 -21.87
N ASP A 101 -4.44 42.96 -23.08
CA ASP A 101 -5.33 42.13 -23.88
C ASP A 101 -4.57 40.92 -24.42
N THR A 102 -3.46 41.18 -25.12
CA THR A 102 -2.59 40.14 -25.68
C THR A 102 -1.21 40.26 -25.04
N LEU A 103 -0.69 39.15 -24.50
CA LEU A 103 0.59 39.13 -23.79
C LEU A 103 1.48 37.99 -24.30
N ASN A 104 2.73 38.30 -24.62
CA ASN A 104 3.78 37.32 -24.85
C ASN A 104 4.84 37.45 -23.74
N MET A 105 5.00 36.40 -22.94
CA MET A 105 5.96 36.32 -21.84
C MET A 105 7.14 35.39 -22.16
N GLU A 106 7.35 35.00 -23.42
CA GLU A 106 8.48 34.15 -23.79
C GLU A 106 9.79 34.77 -23.29
N ARG A 107 10.54 33.98 -22.50
CA ARG A 107 11.82 34.38 -21.89
C ARG A 107 11.75 35.63 -21.00
N ALA A 108 10.57 36.06 -20.55
CA ALA A 108 10.42 37.15 -19.60
C ALA A 108 11.12 36.82 -18.26
N ARG A 109 11.60 37.85 -17.57
CA ARG A 109 12.23 37.75 -16.25
C ARG A 109 11.57 38.77 -15.33
N ILE A 110 10.77 38.29 -14.38
CA ILE A 110 10.05 39.10 -13.41
C ILE A 110 10.54 38.70 -12.04
N ARG A 111 11.03 39.67 -11.26
CA ARG A 111 11.41 39.48 -9.86
C ARG A 111 10.79 40.59 -9.04
N GLY A 112 10.12 40.20 -7.97
CA GLY A 112 9.46 41.09 -7.03
C GLY A 112 9.63 40.55 -5.62
N GLU A 113 9.63 41.47 -4.65
CA GLU A 113 9.75 41.11 -3.24
C GLU A 113 8.38 40.99 -2.56
N GLY A 114 7.32 41.59 -3.12
CA GLY A 114 5.96 41.57 -2.56
C GLY A 114 4.98 40.69 -3.32
N PHE A 115 4.29 41.26 -4.31
CA PHE A 115 3.17 40.61 -5.01
C PHE A 115 3.24 40.85 -6.52
N ALA A 116 2.90 39.86 -7.34
CA ALA A 116 2.78 40.03 -8.79
C ALA A 116 1.41 39.58 -9.32
N SER A 117 0.73 40.47 -10.05
CA SER A 117 -0.52 40.16 -10.75
C SER A 117 -0.32 40.23 -12.25
N ILE A 118 -0.66 39.16 -12.96
CA ILE A 118 -0.56 39.07 -14.41
C ILE A 118 -1.93 38.73 -14.98
N LYS A 119 -2.48 39.64 -15.79
CA LYS A 119 -3.79 39.54 -16.41
C LYS A 119 -3.65 39.68 -17.92
N ALA A 120 -4.13 38.68 -18.65
CA ALA A 120 -4.11 38.64 -20.10
C ALA A 120 -5.37 37.97 -20.65
N ASN A 121 -6.11 38.64 -21.54
CA ASN A 121 -7.24 38.01 -22.25
C ASN A 121 -6.75 36.95 -23.25
N HIS A 122 -5.54 37.11 -23.78
CA HIS A 122 -4.86 36.17 -24.66
C HIS A 122 -3.37 36.09 -24.32
N LEU A 123 -2.97 35.06 -23.58
CA LEU A 123 -1.56 34.71 -23.37
C LEU A 123 -1.05 33.91 -24.58
N ILE A 124 -0.14 34.49 -25.36
CA ILE A 124 0.48 33.84 -26.52
C ILE A 124 1.41 32.70 -26.06
N SER A 125 2.28 33.00 -25.10
CA SER A 125 3.26 32.04 -24.56
C SER A 125 3.85 32.57 -23.26
N SER A 126 4.19 31.66 -22.36
CA SER A 126 5.04 31.90 -21.19
C SER A 126 6.29 31.02 -21.19
N SER A 127 6.61 30.39 -22.34
CA SER A 127 7.73 29.46 -22.43
C SER A 127 9.04 30.10 -21.98
N ASN A 128 9.75 29.41 -21.09
CA ASN A 128 11.01 29.87 -20.51
C ASN A 128 10.90 31.20 -19.74
N ALA A 129 9.71 31.63 -19.33
CA ALA A 129 9.56 32.75 -18.39
C ALA A 129 10.17 32.38 -17.02
N VAL A 130 10.53 33.40 -16.24
CA VAL A 130 10.87 33.22 -14.82
C VAL A 130 10.15 34.29 -14.04
N VAL A 131 9.28 33.87 -13.13
CA VAL A 131 8.59 34.73 -12.17
C VAL A 131 9.06 34.34 -10.77
N ASP A 132 10.01 35.11 -10.22
CA ASP A 132 10.57 34.96 -8.87
C ASP A 132 9.86 35.92 -7.91
N VAL A 133 8.64 35.54 -7.50
CA VAL A 133 7.79 36.27 -6.55
C VAL A 133 7.08 35.23 -5.68
N ASP A 134 7.07 35.44 -4.36
CA ASP A 134 6.49 34.51 -3.38
C ASP A 134 4.95 34.53 -3.38
N HIS A 135 4.33 35.64 -3.74
CA HIS A 135 2.88 35.79 -3.86
C HIS A 135 2.49 36.26 -5.27
N VAL A 136 1.67 35.47 -5.96
CA VAL A 136 1.26 35.73 -7.35
C VAL A 136 -0.25 35.60 -7.57
N ALA A 137 -0.75 36.24 -8.62
CA ALA A 137 -2.13 36.11 -9.09
C ALA A 137 -2.19 36.10 -10.62
N TYR A 138 -2.99 35.20 -11.17
CA TYR A 138 -3.10 34.94 -12.60
C TYR A 138 -4.56 34.99 -13.06
N VAL A 139 -4.84 35.85 -14.03
CA VAL A 139 -6.09 35.86 -14.80
C VAL A 139 -5.72 35.71 -16.27
N LEU A 140 -5.78 34.49 -16.79
CA LEU A 140 -5.18 34.14 -18.08
C LEU A 140 -6.20 33.55 -19.04
N GLY A 141 -6.33 34.15 -20.22
CA GLY A 141 -7.23 33.70 -21.27
C GLY A 141 -6.48 33.26 -22.53
N SER A 142 -7.21 32.59 -23.42
CA SER A 142 -6.73 32.25 -24.75
C SER A 142 -7.85 32.28 -25.80
N THR A 143 -7.69 33.10 -26.84
CA THR A 143 -8.70 33.26 -27.91
C THR A 143 -8.57 32.24 -29.02
N ASN A 144 -7.47 31.48 -29.07
CA ASN A 144 -7.24 30.38 -30.02
C ASN A 144 -7.56 29.00 -29.42
N GLY A 145 -8.23 28.97 -28.25
CA GLY A 145 -8.79 27.76 -27.64
C GLY A 145 -7.80 26.92 -26.84
N ASN A 146 -6.52 27.28 -26.80
CA ASN A 146 -5.48 26.54 -26.08
C ASN A 146 -4.70 27.48 -25.16
N LEU A 147 -4.71 27.20 -23.87
CA LEU A 147 -3.94 27.92 -22.85
C LEU A 147 -2.98 26.97 -22.15
N ALA A 148 -1.70 27.31 -22.13
CA ALA A 148 -0.68 26.60 -21.36
C ALA A 148 -0.19 27.49 -20.22
N VAL A 149 -0.36 27.04 -18.99
CA VAL A 149 0.14 27.69 -17.78
C VAL A 149 1.43 26.98 -17.36
N GLN A 150 2.56 27.54 -17.75
CA GLN A 150 3.89 26.97 -17.52
C GLN A 150 4.93 28.07 -17.30
N ASN A 151 5.94 27.81 -16.48
CA ASN A 151 7.03 28.74 -16.15
C ASN A 151 6.55 30.09 -15.55
N LEU A 152 5.36 30.09 -14.95
CA LEU A 152 4.74 31.23 -14.28
C LEU A 152 4.79 31.09 -12.75
N ALA A 153 4.76 29.87 -12.21
CA ALA A 153 4.94 29.65 -10.77
C ALA A 153 6.16 28.75 -10.52
N SER A 154 7.15 29.29 -9.79
CA SER A 154 8.26 28.50 -9.28
C SER A 154 7.86 27.76 -8.00
N ASP A 155 8.48 26.62 -7.70
CA ASP A 155 8.15 25.87 -6.47
C ASP A 155 8.51 26.67 -5.21
N VAL A 156 9.65 27.37 -5.25
CA VAL A 156 10.18 28.14 -4.12
C VAL A 156 10.88 29.41 -4.59
N THR A 157 10.73 30.48 -3.81
CA THR A 157 11.55 31.68 -3.90
C THR A 157 12.62 31.67 -2.82
N ARG A 158 13.72 32.40 -3.06
CA ARG A 158 14.82 32.55 -2.11
C ARG A 158 14.73 33.91 -1.44
N ARG A 159 14.24 33.95 -0.20
CA ARG A 159 14.11 35.15 0.64
C ARG A 159 14.62 34.83 2.03
N MET A 160 15.32 35.75 2.70
CA MET A 160 15.70 35.59 4.09
C MET A 160 14.66 36.28 4.96
N SER A 161 13.83 35.49 5.66
CA SER A 161 12.79 36.02 6.53
C SER A 161 12.52 35.11 7.72
N GLY A 162 12.16 35.68 8.87
CA GLY A 162 11.85 34.95 10.09
C GLY A 162 12.15 35.76 11.34
N ASP A 163 11.68 35.25 12.47
CA ASP A 163 11.87 35.87 13.77
C ASP A 163 13.19 35.41 14.41
N VAL A 164 13.86 36.34 15.08
CA VAL A 164 15.00 36.07 15.94
C VAL A 164 14.65 36.53 17.33
N LEU A 165 14.77 35.61 18.29
CA LEU A 165 14.56 35.83 19.70
C LEU A 165 15.92 35.89 20.36
N SER A 166 16.13 36.88 21.21
CA SER A 166 17.35 36.98 22.00
C SER A 166 17.03 37.25 23.46
N TRP A 167 17.75 36.55 24.33
CA TRP A 167 17.67 36.73 25.76
C TRP A 167 19.07 36.87 26.32
N SER A 168 19.28 37.85 27.18
CA SER A 168 20.51 37.95 27.97
C SER A 168 20.17 38.10 29.43
N GLY A 169 20.98 37.48 30.28
CA GLY A 169 20.87 37.56 31.72
C GLY A 169 22.24 37.65 32.36
N SER A 170 22.33 38.40 33.44
CA SER A 170 23.46 38.41 34.37
C SER A 170 22.97 38.14 35.78
N TRP A 171 23.65 37.29 36.54
CA TRP A 171 23.34 37.00 37.94
C TRP A 171 24.60 36.61 38.71
N THR A 172 24.50 36.56 40.04
CA THR A 172 25.60 36.12 40.89
C THR A 172 25.23 34.91 41.74
N ASN A 173 26.23 34.10 42.03
CA ASN A 173 26.20 33.10 43.08
C ASN A 173 27.48 33.21 43.92
N TYR A 174 27.56 32.46 45.01
CA TYR A 174 28.71 32.45 45.89
C TYR A 174 29.21 31.02 46.08
N THR A 175 30.52 30.87 46.16
CA THR A 175 31.17 29.63 46.59
C THR A 175 32.11 29.96 47.75
N GLY A 176 32.18 29.09 48.74
CA GLY A 176 33.07 29.26 49.88
C GLY A 176 33.45 27.91 50.44
N PHE A 177 34.63 27.82 51.05
CA PHE A 177 35.05 26.60 51.73
C PHE A 177 34.54 26.64 53.17
N LEU A 178 33.77 25.64 53.56
CA LEU A 178 33.43 25.42 54.97
C LEU A 178 34.69 24.91 55.68
N THR A 179 35.33 25.77 56.46
CA THR A 179 36.37 25.31 57.38
C THR A 179 35.70 25.05 58.72
N ILE A 180 35.53 23.79 59.08
CA ILE A 180 35.12 23.41 60.43
C ILE A 180 36.39 23.52 61.29
N GLU A 181 36.47 24.52 62.16
CA GLU A 181 37.53 24.50 63.17
C GLU A 181 37.35 23.28 64.09
N PRO A 182 38.43 22.59 64.49
CA PRO A 182 38.35 21.49 65.44
C PRO A 182 37.78 21.98 66.79
N PRO A 183 37.06 21.13 67.52
CA PRO A 183 36.16 21.56 68.60
C PRO A 183 36.92 22.13 69.80
N VAL A 184 36.59 23.36 70.18
CA VAL A 184 36.75 23.84 71.56
C VAL A 184 35.39 23.63 72.26
N PRO A 185 35.31 22.93 73.41
CA PRO A 185 34.03 22.40 73.93
C PRO A 185 33.26 23.42 74.79
N PRO A 186 31.95 23.21 75.07
CA PRO A 186 30.88 22.65 74.24
C PRO A 186 29.79 23.73 73.93
N ASP A 187 28.96 23.50 72.92
CA ASP A 187 27.76 24.29 72.59
C ASP A 187 27.92 25.55 71.72
N THR A 188 28.70 25.45 70.64
CA THR A 188 28.33 26.01 69.31
C THR A 188 29.44 25.67 68.32
N ASN A 189 29.20 24.72 67.41
CA ASN A 189 30.03 24.62 66.20
C ASN A 189 29.76 25.89 65.38
N ALA A 190 30.56 26.94 65.56
CA ALA A 190 30.52 28.11 64.70
C ALA A 190 31.07 27.69 63.33
N VAL A 191 30.18 27.49 62.36
CA VAL A 191 30.58 27.31 60.97
C VAL A 191 31.08 28.67 60.47
N ILE A 192 32.40 28.84 60.45
CA ILE A 192 33.01 30.04 59.88
C ILE A 192 33.26 29.77 58.40
N VAL A 193 32.50 30.46 57.54
CA VAL A 193 32.78 30.46 56.10
C VAL A 193 33.92 31.43 55.86
N THR A 194 35.11 30.91 55.56
CA THR A 194 36.28 31.73 55.18
C THR A 194 36.41 31.70 53.65
N ASN A 195 36.78 32.84 53.06
CA ASN A 195 36.99 33.01 51.61
C ASN A 195 35.73 32.76 50.75
N VAL A 196 34.67 33.55 50.97
CA VAL A 196 33.52 33.58 50.06
C VAL A 196 33.91 34.28 48.76
N VAL A 197 33.91 33.54 47.65
CA VAL A 197 34.13 34.06 46.30
C VAL A 197 32.78 34.29 45.63
N THR A 198 32.57 35.49 45.09
CA THR A 198 31.40 35.78 44.25
C THR A 198 31.67 35.29 42.83
N ILE A 199 30.79 34.44 42.31
CA ILE A 199 30.78 33.99 40.92
C ILE A 199 29.75 34.83 40.17
N GLY A 200 30.20 35.61 39.19
CA GLY A 200 29.34 36.34 38.28
C GLY A 200 29.09 35.55 37.00
N PHE A 201 27.83 35.39 36.63
CA PHE A 201 27.39 34.78 35.39
C PHE A 201 26.81 35.84 34.46
N HIS A 202 27.11 35.70 33.17
CA HIS A 202 26.43 36.41 32.10
C HIS A 202 26.26 35.44 30.93
N VAL A 203 25.05 35.39 30.37
CA VAL A 203 24.75 34.60 29.18
C VAL A 203 23.96 35.44 28.19
N TRP A 204 24.17 35.12 26.91
CA TRP A 204 23.33 35.59 25.83
C TRP A 204 22.94 34.39 24.99
N ILE A 205 21.63 34.22 24.82
CA ILE A 205 20.99 33.12 24.12
C ILE A 205 20.28 33.72 22.93
N VAL A 206 20.50 33.15 21.75
CA VAL A 206 19.82 33.52 20.52
C VAL A 206 19.12 32.28 19.99
N ASP A 207 17.82 32.41 19.75
CA ASP A 207 17.03 31.44 19.03
C ASP A 207 16.52 32.09 17.74
N ASN A 208 16.41 31.34 16.65
CA ASN A 208 15.97 31.90 15.38
C ASN A 208 15.09 30.93 14.59
N PHE A 209 14.08 31.51 13.95
CA PHE A 209 13.17 30.85 13.02
C PHE A 209 13.39 31.38 11.60
N LEU A 210 14.63 31.74 11.25
CA LEU A 210 14.99 32.27 9.94
C LEU A 210 14.88 31.19 8.86
N ARG A 211 14.17 31.50 7.78
CA ARG A 211 14.05 30.66 6.58
C ARG A 211 14.63 31.39 5.39
N THR A 212 15.24 30.64 4.48
CA THR A 212 15.84 31.15 3.24
C THR A 212 15.07 30.76 1.97
N ARG A 213 14.03 29.94 2.14
CA ARG A 213 13.20 29.38 1.06
C ARG A 213 11.74 29.44 1.46
N PHE A 214 10.91 29.97 0.59
CA PHE A 214 9.47 30.11 0.79
C PHE A 214 8.73 29.50 -0.40
N PRO A 215 7.63 28.75 -0.18
CA PRO A 215 6.80 28.27 -1.27
C PRO A 215 6.11 29.44 -1.97
N VAL A 216 5.93 29.36 -3.29
CA VAL A 216 5.11 30.33 -4.01
C VAL A 216 3.64 30.05 -3.74
N THR A 217 2.89 31.09 -3.40
CA THR A 217 1.44 31.06 -3.18
C THR A 217 0.74 31.77 -4.33
N VAL A 218 -0.23 31.09 -4.94
CA VAL A 218 -1.10 31.62 -5.98
C VAL A 218 -2.41 32.04 -5.32
N HIS A 219 -2.60 33.34 -5.14
CA HIS A 219 -3.78 33.89 -4.48
C HIS A 219 -5.02 33.73 -5.36
N GLU A 220 -4.90 34.10 -6.62
CA GLU A 220 -5.96 33.99 -7.62
C GLU A 220 -5.44 33.20 -8.82
N PHE A 221 -6.19 32.17 -9.22
CA PHE A 221 -5.97 31.43 -10.46
C PHE A 221 -7.29 31.34 -11.24
N THR A 222 -7.45 32.25 -12.19
CA THR A 222 -8.60 32.32 -13.09
C THR A 222 -8.11 32.06 -14.52
N THR A 223 -8.72 31.11 -15.22
CA THR A 223 -8.41 30.82 -16.62
C THR A 223 -9.66 30.76 -17.49
N HIS A 224 -9.52 31.19 -18.75
CA HIS A 224 -10.61 31.16 -19.73
C HIS A 224 -10.10 30.70 -21.10
N SER A 225 -10.41 29.45 -21.48
CA SER A 225 -9.99 28.83 -22.75
C SER A 225 -10.72 27.51 -22.95
N THR A 226 -10.97 27.08 -24.19
CA THR A 226 -11.55 25.75 -24.44
C THR A 226 -10.72 24.62 -23.83
N ASN A 227 -9.40 24.67 -24.02
CA ASN A 227 -8.43 23.73 -23.48
C ASN A 227 -7.43 24.46 -22.58
N VAL A 228 -7.22 23.95 -21.37
CA VAL A 228 -6.24 24.46 -20.41
C VAL A 228 -5.29 23.34 -20.00
N THR A 229 -3.98 23.62 -20.06
CA THR A 229 -2.94 22.74 -19.53
C THR A 229 -2.20 23.45 -18.40
N VAL A 230 -2.17 22.83 -17.22
CA VAL A 230 -1.42 23.31 -16.05
C VAL A 230 -0.13 22.50 -15.93
N GLY A 231 0.98 23.13 -16.31
CA GLY A 231 2.32 22.55 -16.26
C GLY A 231 3.08 22.80 -14.97
N ASP A 232 2.78 23.91 -14.29
CA ASP A 232 3.46 24.30 -13.05
C ASP A 232 2.86 23.64 -11.80
N ARG A 233 3.59 23.74 -10.68
CA ARG A 233 3.04 23.50 -9.34
C ARG A 233 2.41 24.79 -8.82
N LEU A 234 1.09 24.77 -8.66
CA LEU A 234 0.30 25.88 -8.14
C LEU A 234 -0.17 25.57 -6.72
N ASN A 235 0.12 26.45 -5.77
CA ASN A 235 -0.43 26.42 -4.42
C ASN A 235 -1.53 27.48 -4.32
N ILE A 236 -2.78 27.09 -4.54
CA ILE A 236 -3.89 28.01 -4.80
C ILE A 236 -4.69 28.21 -3.52
N THR A 237 -4.87 29.46 -3.08
CA THR A 237 -5.51 29.78 -1.80
C THR A 237 -6.84 30.54 -1.94
N ASP A 238 -6.90 31.74 -2.52
CA ASP A 238 -8.06 32.61 -2.31
C ASP A 238 -9.16 32.40 -3.35
N LEU A 239 -8.79 32.29 -4.64
CA LEU A 239 -9.73 32.12 -5.74
C LEU A 239 -9.21 31.14 -6.79
N LEU A 240 -10.06 30.19 -7.18
CA LEU A 240 -9.83 29.24 -8.25
C LEU A 240 -11.02 29.24 -9.20
N SER A 241 -10.78 29.52 -10.47
CA SER A 241 -11.76 29.36 -11.54
C SER A 241 -11.07 28.89 -12.82
N VAL A 242 -11.38 27.68 -13.27
CA VAL A 242 -10.90 27.13 -14.53
C VAL A 242 -12.11 26.97 -15.45
N ASP A 243 -12.37 28.02 -16.23
CA ASP A 243 -13.42 28.03 -17.22
C ASP A 243 -12.89 27.41 -18.52
N ALA A 244 -12.97 26.08 -18.59
CA ALA A 244 -12.52 25.28 -19.72
C ALA A 244 -13.38 24.04 -19.93
N GLU A 245 -13.49 23.58 -21.18
CA GLU A 245 -14.12 22.31 -21.52
C GLU A 245 -13.19 21.13 -21.19
N ARG A 246 -11.88 21.31 -21.43
CA ARG A 246 -10.83 20.30 -21.21
C ARG A 246 -9.73 20.85 -20.31
N LEU A 247 -9.41 20.12 -19.24
CA LEU A 247 -8.30 20.42 -18.34
C LEU A 247 -7.30 19.26 -18.35
N THR A 248 -6.03 19.58 -18.63
CA THR A 248 -4.91 18.67 -18.45
C THR A 248 -3.98 19.18 -17.35
N VAL A 249 -3.71 18.36 -16.34
CA VAL A 249 -2.76 18.67 -15.26
C VAL A 249 -1.52 17.81 -15.43
N THR A 250 -0.39 18.41 -15.78
CA THR A 250 0.93 17.72 -15.83
C THR A 250 1.82 18.12 -14.67
N GLY A 251 1.60 19.32 -14.11
CA GLY A 251 2.27 19.80 -12.90
C GLY A 251 1.56 19.38 -11.64
N ALA A 252 1.31 20.33 -10.73
CA ALA A 252 0.54 20.08 -9.52
C ALA A 252 -0.47 21.20 -9.25
N MET A 253 -1.70 20.85 -8.92
CA MET A 253 -2.70 21.78 -8.41
C MET A 253 -2.95 21.46 -6.95
N ASN A 254 -2.39 22.25 -6.04
CA ASN A 254 -2.63 22.15 -4.61
C ASN A 254 -3.69 23.19 -4.23
N ILE A 255 -4.92 22.72 -4.01
CA ILE A 255 -6.07 23.52 -3.59
C ILE A 255 -6.04 23.61 -2.06
N MET A 256 -5.75 24.80 -1.54
CA MET A 256 -5.56 25.06 -0.11
C MET A 256 -6.89 25.30 0.62
N ASP A 257 -6.80 25.37 1.94
CA ASP A 257 -7.92 25.25 2.89
C ASP A 257 -9.05 26.26 2.71
N THR A 258 -8.77 27.44 2.15
CA THR A 258 -9.75 28.49 1.86
C THR A 258 -10.70 28.15 0.71
N ILE A 259 -10.26 27.38 -0.29
CA ILE A 259 -11.13 26.85 -1.35
C ILE A 259 -11.71 25.49 -0.95
N HIS A 260 -10.91 24.70 -0.23
CA HIS A 260 -11.25 23.43 0.42
C HIS A 260 -11.51 22.24 -0.51
N ASP A 261 -12.38 22.43 -1.51
CA ASP A 261 -12.95 21.35 -2.33
C ASP A 261 -12.70 21.54 -3.83
N TRP A 262 -12.67 20.43 -4.57
CA TRP A 262 -12.82 20.44 -6.03
C TRP A 262 -14.31 20.38 -6.36
N LYS A 263 -14.87 21.44 -6.94
CA LYS A 263 -16.31 21.55 -7.24
C LYS A 263 -16.58 22.31 -8.54
N SER A 264 -17.73 22.09 -9.13
CA SER A 264 -18.29 22.76 -10.31
C SER A 264 -18.22 24.29 -10.25
N ALA A 265 -18.35 24.92 -9.07
CA ALA A 265 -18.17 26.36 -8.93
C ALA A 265 -16.76 26.84 -9.38
N SER A 266 -15.74 26.01 -9.17
CA SER A 266 -14.36 26.27 -9.61
C SER A 266 -14.07 25.76 -11.02
N PHE A 267 -14.90 24.86 -11.55
CA PHE A 267 -14.73 24.19 -12.84
C PHE A 267 -16.07 24.11 -13.62
N PRO A 268 -16.67 25.27 -13.97
CA PRO A 268 -18.08 25.36 -14.38
C PRO A 268 -18.40 24.59 -15.66
N HIS A 269 -17.51 24.62 -16.66
CA HIS A 269 -17.73 23.98 -17.97
C HIS A 269 -16.86 22.74 -18.23
N LEU A 270 -16.16 22.25 -17.20
CA LEU A 270 -15.25 21.11 -17.35
C LEU A 270 -16.01 19.84 -17.70
N ASN A 271 -15.66 19.22 -18.82
CA ASN A 271 -16.25 17.95 -19.28
C ASN A 271 -15.19 16.84 -19.42
N TYR A 272 -13.93 17.22 -19.67
CA TYR A 272 -12.82 16.29 -19.86
C TYR A 272 -11.67 16.63 -18.92
N LEU A 273 -11.36 15.73 -17.99
CA LEU A 273 -10.24 15.87 -17.06
C LEU A 273 -9.16 14.84 -17.39
N THR A 274 -7.94 15.30 -17.63
CA THR A 274 -6.75 14.43 -17.74
C THR A 274 -5.73 14.82 -16.67
N ASN A 275 -5.53 13.96 -15.68
CA ASN A 275 -4.50 14.14 -14.66
C ASN A 275 -3.29 13.23 -14.96
N LEU A 276 -2.16 13.87 -15.27
CA LEU A 276 -0.85 13.24 -15.44
C LEU A 276 0.13 13.63 -14.32
N GLY A 277 -0.24 14.60 -13.48
CA GLY A 277 0.58 15.15 -12.41
C GLY A 277 -0.03 14.90 -11.04
N THR A 278 -0.23 15.94 -10.24
CA THR A 278 -0.86 15.84 -8.91
C THR A 278 -2.01 16.82 -8.75
N ILE A 279 -3.17 16.31 -8.34
CA ILE A 279 -4.28 17.11 -7.84
C ILE A 279 -4.37 16.86 -6.34
N ASN A 280 -4.21 17.90 -5.54
CA ASN A 280 -4.22 17.80 -4.09
C ASN A 280 -5.28 18.75 -3.56
N VAL A 281 -6.34 18.17 -2.99
CA VAL A 281 -7.50 18.88 -2.47
C VAL A 281 -7.47 18.74 -0.95
N THR A 282 -7.55 19.85 -0.21
CA THR A 282 -7.51 19.79 1.27
C THR A 282 -8.60 18.87 1.82
N ASN A 283 -9.83 18.97 1.29
CA ASN A 283 -10.99 18.23 1.79
C ASN A 283 -11.55 17.26 0.75
N ALA A 284 -12.59 17.62 0.00
CA ALA A 284 -13.31 16.68 -0.85
C ALA A 284 -13.19 16.99 -2.35
N GLY A 285 -13.02 15.93 -3.15
CA GLY A 285 -13.04 16.00 -4.60
C GLY A 285 -14.38 15.61 -5.21
N PHE A 286 -15.14 16.56 -5.75
CA PHE A 286 -16.38 16.30 -6.50
C PHE A 286 -16.13 16.38 -8.00
N PHE A 287 -15.69 15.26 -8.58
CA PHE A 287 -15.31 15.18 -9.99
C PHE A 287 -16.54 14.82 -10.83
N GLY A 288 -17.31 15.84 -11.23
CA GLY A 288 -18.51 15.66 -12.06
C GLY A 288 -19.75 15.17 -11.29
N SER A 289 -19.61 14.90 -9.99
CA SER A 289 -20.68 14.41 -9.11
C SER A 289 -21.58 15.51 -8.54
N ASP A 290 -21.13 16.77 -8.56
CA ASP A 290 -21.83 17.92 -8.00
C ASP A 290 -22.61 18.74 -9.04
N ARG A 291 -22.98 18.10 -10.15
CA ARG A 291 -23.60 18.72 -11.32
C ARG A 291 -24.62 17.77 -11.96
N PRO A 292 -25.55 18.27 -12.79
CA PRO A 292 -26.61 17.44 -13.37
C PRO A 292 -26.11 16.39 -14.37
N LEU A 293 -25.02 16.69 -15.10
CA LEU A 293 -24.44 15.80 -16.09
C LEU A 293 -23.03 15.38 -15.67
N PRO A 294 -22.68 14.08 -15.78
CA PRO A 294 -21.34 13.60 -15.45
C PRO A 294 -20.28 14.22 -16.37
N TYR A 295 -19.01 14.11 -15.98
CA TYR A 295 -17.93 14.33 -16.94
C TYR A 295 -18.05 13.34 -18.10
N VAL A 296 -17.74 13.77 -19.31
CA VAL A 296 -17.70 12.86 -20.46
C VAL A 296 -16.53 11.89 -20.33
N SER A 297 -15.40 12.37 -19.83
CA SER A 297 -14.27 11.52 -19.52
C SER A 297 -13.39 12.07 -18.41
N MET A 298 -12.93 11.17 -17.55
CA MET A 298 -11.88 11.44 -16.56
C MET A 298 -10.79 10.39 -16.69
N VAL A 299 -9.57 10.85 -16.93
CA VAL A 299 -8.37 10.02 -17.02
C VAL A 299 -7.42 10.41 -15.90
N ASN A 300 -7.05 9.44 -15.05
CA ASN A 300 -6.04 9.63 -14.01
C ASN A 300 -4.87 8.66 -14.23
N ARG A 301 -3.70 9.22 -14.57
CA ARG A 301 -2.40 8.54 -14.57
C ARG A 301 -1.44 9.10 -13.53
N GLY A 302 -1.84 10.18 -12.85
CA GLY A 302 -1.09 10.84 -11.78
C GLY A 302 -1.60 10.47 -10.39
N ALA A 303 -1.57 11.44 -9.47
CA ALA A 303 -2.09 11.31 -8.11
C ALA A 303 -3.25 12.29 -7.85
N ILE A 304 -4.30 11.81 -7.20
CA ILE A 304 -5.39 12.63 -6.64
C ILE A 304 -5.43 12.39 -5.14
N LEU A 305 -5.31 13.46 -4.34
CA LEU A 305 -5.21 13.40 -2.89
C LEU A 305 -6.32 14.24 -2.25
N GLY A 306 -6.97 13.72 -1.21
CA GLY A 306 -8.04 14.39 -0.47
C GLY A 306 -8.50 13.55 0.71
N VAL A 307 -9.45 14.09 1.48
CA VAL A 307 -10.14 13.36 2.57
C VAL A 307 -11.19 12.41 1.99
N ALA A 308 -11.94 12.86 0.98
CA ALA A 308 -12.98 12.06 0.32
C ALA A 308 -13.06 12.41 -1.17
N HIS A 309 -13.52 11.48 -1.99
CA HIS A 309 -13.74 11.75 -3.43
C HIS A 309 -15.03 11.13 -3.92
N SER A 310 -15.78 11.88 -4.70
CA SER A 310 -16.95 11.42 -5.44
C SER A 310 -16.74 11.73 -6.92
N ILE A 311 -16.61 10.68 -7.72
CA ILE A 311 -16.33 10.75 -9.16
C ILE A 311 -17.59 10.32 -9.90
N ASN A 312 -18.05 11.14 -10.84
CA ASN A 312 -19.14 10.80 -11.76
C ASN A 312 -18.73 11.15 -13.19
N ALA A 313 -18.43 10.12 -13.98
CA ALA A 313 -17.94 10.26 -15.35
C ALA A 313 -18.44 9.12 -16.24
N ASP A 314 -18.85 9.42 -17.48
CA ASP A 314 -19.25 8.40 -18.45
C ASP A 314 -18.10 7.43 -18.75
N ASN A 315 -16.89 7.95 -18.98
CA ASN A 315 -15.69 7.15 -19.22
C ASN A 315 -14.62 7.47 -18.19
N PHE A 316 -14.29 6.50 -17.33
CA PHE A 316 -13.28 6.64 -16.29
C PHE A 316 -12.10 5.69 -16.54
N ASP A 317 -10.91 6.24 -16.80
CA ASP A 317 -9.64 5.47 -16.92
C ASP A 317 -8.72 5.85 -15.75
N ASN A 318 -8.39 4.87 -14.90
CA ASN A 318 -7.44 5.06 -13.81
C ASN A 318 -6.28 4.07 -13.91
N SER A 319 -5.09 4.59 -14.16
CA SER A 319 -3.81 3.90 -13.98
C SER A 319 -2.90 4.57 -12.94
N GLY A 320 -3.41 5.59 -12.25
CA GLY A 320 -2.71 6.33 -11.20
C GLY A 320 -3.22 6.01 -9.80
N SER A 321 -2.94 6.92 -8.87
CA SER A 321 -3.35 6.84 -7.46
C SER A 321 -4.50 7.80 -7.15
N ILE A 322 -5.50 7.32 -6.42
CA ILE A 322 -6.53 8.17 -5.79
C ILE A 322 -6.61 7.82 -4.31
N THR A 323 -6.34 8.81 -3.46
CA THR A 323 -6.27 8.65 -2.00
C THR A 323 -7.29 9.57 -1.34
N ALA A 324 -8.28 8.96 -0.67
CA ALA A 324 -9.28 9.56 0.22
C ALA A 324 -8.86 9.34 1.68
N LEU A 325 -7.66 9.82 2.02
CA LEU A 325 -7.02 9.69 3.33
C LEU A 325 -5.97 10.79 3.49
N ARG A 326 -6.03 11.54 4.60
CA ARG A 326 -5.03 12.57 4.94
C ARG A 326 -4.58 12.44 6.38
N LYS A 327 -3.37 12.90 6.64
CA LYS A 327 -2.86 13.11 8.00
C LYS A 327 -3.17 14.53 8.45
N TYR A 328 -3.91 14.65 9.54
CA TYR A 328 -4.20 15.91 10.20
C TYR A 328 -3.37 16.02 11.48
N THR A 329 -2.63 17.12 11.62
CA THR A 329 -1.91 17.44 12.86
C THR A 329 -2.70 18.47 13.64
N ASN A 330 -3.15 18.14 14.85
CA ASN A 330 -3.89 19.09 15.68
C ASN A 330 -2.95 20.17 16.28
N GLY A 331 -3.52 21.21 16.89
CA GLY A 331 -2.75 22.32 17.48
C GLY A 331 -1.82 21.95 18.65
N VAL A 332 -1.83 20.70 19.10
CA VAL A 332 -0.94 20.16 20.15
C VAL A 332 0.10 19.18 19.57
N GLY A 333 0.11 18.98 18.24
CA GLY A 333 1.10 18.13 17.54
C GLY A 333 0.68 16.67 17.33
N ASN A 334 -0.53 16.25 17.73
CA ASN A 334 -0.99 14.88 17.48
C ASN A 334 -1.37 14.71 16.02
N VAL A 335 -0.87 13.64 15.39
CA VAL A 335 -1.19 13.27 14.01
C VAL A 335 -2.29 12.22 14.03
N THR A 336 -3.42 12.52 13.39
CA THR A 336 -4.55 11.60 13.21
C THR A 336 -4.82 11.40 11.72
N ASP A 337 -5.11 10.17 11.33
CA ASP A 337 -5.61 9.90 9.99
C ASP A 337 -7.08 10.32 9.89
N VAL A 338 -7.41 11.11 8.88
CA VAL A 338 -8.75 11.57 8.54
C VAL A 338 -9.01 11.15 7.11
N GLY A 339 -9.96 10.25 6.91
CA GLY A 339 -10.36 9.82 5.58
C GLY A 339 -11.86 9.56 5.55
N GLY A 340 -12.40 9.66 4.34
CA GLY A 340 -13.81 9.44 4.04
C GLY A 340 -13.95 8.52 2.83
N PRO A 341 -15.14 8.43 2.26
CA PRO A 341 -15.41 7.50 1.17
C PRO A 341 -14.76 7.92 -0.15
N LEU A 342 -14.52 6.91 -0.99
CA LEU A 342 -14.20 7.05 -2.40
C LEU A 342 -15.31 6.40 -3.22
N THR A 343 -16.10 7.21 -3.92
CA THR A 343 -17.20 6.73 -4.78
C THR A 343 -16.87 6.98 -6.25
N VAL A 344 -17.06 5.97 -7.08
CA VAL A 344 -16.92 6.04 -8.53
C VAL A 344 -18.24 5.64 -9.17
N GLN A 345 -18.92 6.62 -9.77
CA GLN A 345 -20.07 6.45 -10.64
C GLN A 345 -19.61 6.53 -12.10
N THR A 346 -19.81 5.46 -12.87
CA THR A 346 -19.38 5.47 -14.28
C THR A 346 -20.16 4.54 -15.18
N ARG A 347 -20.31 4.93 -16.45
CA ARG A 347 -20.83 4.03 -17.47
C ARG A 347 -19.76 3.02 -17.89
N SER A 348 -18.52 3.46 -18.14
CA SER A 348 -17.40 2.61 -18.53
C SER A 348 -16.15 2.92 -17.71
N GLY A 349 -15.81 2.02 -16.79
CA GLY A 349 -14.64 2.08 -15.93
C GLY A 349 -13.53 1.14 -16.40
N LYS A 350 -12.31 1.68 -16.58
CA LYS A 350 -11.08 0.91 -16.80
C LYS A 350 -10.10 1.24 -15.68
N LEU A 351 -9.83 0.27 -14.82
CA LEU A 351 -8.89 0.43 -13.71
C LEU A 351 -7.69 -0.51 -13.93
N ALA A 352 -6.55 0.06 -14.33
CA ALA A 352 -5.41 -0.71 -14.81
C ALA A 352 -4.08 -0.22 -14.22
N GLY A 353 -3.44 -0.99 -13.35
CA GLY A 353 -2.14 -0.65 -12.75
C GLY A 353 -2.19 0.42 -11.64
N GLY A 354 -3.37 0.96 -11.34
CA GLY A 354 -3.58 2.01 -10.36
C GLY A 354 -3.88 1.51 -8.95
N ILE A 355 -4.01 2.45 -8.01
CA ILE A 355 -4.37 2.16 -6.62
C ILE A 355 -5.39 3.15 -6.08
N PHE A 356 -6.37 2.63 -5.36
CA PHE A 356 -7.30 3.37 -4.54
C PHE A 356 -7.03 3.13 -3.06
N ILE A 357 -6.99 4.21 -2.29
CA ILE A 357 -6.84 4.17 -0.83
C ILE A 357 -7.96 5.02 -0.23
N SER A 358 -8.77 4.44 0.63
CA SER A 358 -9.88 5.11 1.31
C SER A 358 -9.79 4.91 2.82
N GLY A 359 -9.88 6.00 3.58
CA GLY A 359 -10.05 5.93 5.03
C GLY A 359 -11.47 5.55 5.46
N GLY A 360 -12.42 5.49 4.53
CA GLY A 360 -13.74 4.90 4.71
C GLY A 360 -14.00 3.85 3.64
N ASP A 361 -15.17 3.94 3.02
CA ASP A 361 -15.62 2.96 2.02
C ASP A 361 -15.00 3.21 0.64
N ILE A 362 -14.98 2.17 -0.19
CA ILE A 362 -14.82 2.28 -1.64
C ILE A 362 -16.12 1.80 -2.27
N ARG A 363 -16.71 2.60 -3.17
CA ARG A 363 -17.95 2.25 -3.86
C ARG A 363 -17.80 2.39 -5.36
N PHE A 364 -18.08 1.30 -6.08
CA PHE A 364 -18.20 1.28 -7.53
C PHE A 364 -19.68 1.18 -7.90
N GLU A 365 -20.18 2.18 -8.60
CA GLU A 365 -21.52 2.24 -9.17
C GLU A 365 -21.38 2.40 -10.68
N GLY A 366 -21.90 1.47 -11.48
CA GLY A 366 -21.73 1.60 -12.91
C GLY A 366 -22.36 0.54 -13.79
N VAL A 367 -22.05 0.64 -15.07
CA VAL A 367 -22.57 -0.29 -16.08
C VAL A 367 -21.51 -1.34 -16.42
N ASP A 368 -20.35 -0.89 -16.91
CA ASP A 368 -19.23 -1.74 -17.29
C ASP A 368 -17.97 -1.33 -16.54
N ILE A 369 -17.42 -2.20 -15.69
CA ILE A 369 -16.18 -1.94 -14.95
C ILE A 369 -15.22 -3.12 -15.11
N LYS A 370 -13.98 -2.81 -15.50
CA LYS A 370 -12.91 -3.80 -15.65
C LYS A 370 -11.65 -3.46 -14.90
N PHE A 371 -11.01 -4.49 -14.36
CA PHE A 371 -9.80 -4.39 -13.54
C PHE A 371 -8.62 -5.18 -14.12
N LEU A 372 -7.42 -4.61 -14.01
CA LEU A 372 -6.16 -5.28 -14.35
C LEU A 372 -5.05 -4.72 -13.45
N ASN A 373 -4.42 -5.55 -12.62
CA ASN A 373 -3.34 -5.16 -11.71
C ASN A 373 -3.71 -3.90 -10.89
N HIS A 374 -4.95 -3.84 -10.41
CA HIS A 374 -5.45 -2.69 -9.66
C HIS A 374 -5.65 -3.04 -8.18
N THR A 375 -5.25 -2.13 -7.30
CA THR A 375 -5.33 -2.30 -5.85
C THR A 375 -6.44 -1.42 -5.27
N ASN A 376 -7.30 -2.00 -4.43
CA ASN A 376 -8.31 -1.28 -3.66
C ASN A 376 -8.05 -1.49 -2.17
N LEU A 377 -7.77 -0.42 -1.42
CA LEU A 377 -7.58 -0.45 0.02
C LEU A 377 -8.67 0.39 0.70
N ALA A 378 -9.67 -0.26 1.29
CA ALA A 378 -10.72 0.40 2.06
C ALA A 378 -10.53 0.11 3.55
N ALA A 379 -10.46 1.15 4.38
CA ALA A 379 -10.54 0.99 5.83
C ALA A 379 -11.98 0.67 6.30
N GLY A 380 -12.98 0.95 5.47
CA GLY A 380 -14.37 0.54 5.64
C GLY A 380 -14.75 -0.64 4.74
N THR A 381 -15.91 -0.50 4.10
CA THR A 381 -16.55 -1.52 3.26
C THR A 381 -16.24 -1.29 1.76
N LEU A 382 -16.16 -2.36 0.97
CA LEU A 382 -16.16 -2.29 -0.49
C LEU A 382 -17.57 -2.57 -1.04
N PHE A 383 -18.12 -1.66 -1.85
CA PHE A 383 -19.40 -1.83 -2.53
C PHE A 383 -19.21 -1.97 -4.05
N LEU A 384 -19.87 -2.98 -4.61
CA LEU A 384 -19.94 -3.28 -6.04
C LEU A 384 -21.41 -3.25 -6.46
N ASP A 385 -21.79 -2.22 -7.20
CA ASP A 385 -23.11 -2.05 -7.80
C ASP A 385 -22.95 -1.82 -9.29
N VAL A 386 -22.76 -2.92 -10.02
CA VAL A 386 -22.42 -2.93 -11.44
C VAL A 386 -23.45 -3.74 -12.19
N THR A 387 -24.10 -3.15 -13.20
CA THR A 387 -25.30 -3.74 -13.79
C THR A 387 -25.06 -4.61 -15.03
N ASN A 388 -24.05 -4.32 -15.85
CA ASN A 388 -23.83 -5.03 -17.13
C ASN A 388 -22.61 -5.97 -17.08
N SER A 389 -21.42 -5.43 -16.85
CA SER A 389 -20.19 -6.23 -16.83
C SER A 389 -19.28 -5.82 -15.67
N LEU A 390 -18.93 -6.78 -14.81
CA LEU A 390 -17.89 -6.64 -13.79
C LEU A 390 -16.88 -7.76 -13.96
N ALA A 391 -15.70 -7.43 -14.50
CA ALA A 391 -14.72 -8.45 -14.85
C ALA A 391 -13.29 -8.01 -14.61
N ASP A 392 -12.39 -8.97 -14.51
CA ASP A 392 -10.96 -8.76 -14.68
C ASP A 392 -10.43 -9.44 -15.96
N SER A 393 -9.11 -9.48 -16.15
CA SER A 393 -8.50 -10.12 -17.32
C SER A 393 -8.30 -11.64 -17.16
N GLY A 394 -9.04 -12.29 -16.25
CA GLY A 394 -8.89 -13.72 -15.91
C GLY A 394 -7.81 -13.96 -14.85
N GLY A 395 -7.44 -15.22 -14.62
CA GLY A 395 -6.56 -15.64 -13.51
C GLY A 395 -5.20 -14.94 -13.38
N GLY A 396 -4.72 -14.29 -14.44
CA GLY A 396 -3.49 -13.48 -14.42
C GLY A 396 -3.69 -11.98 -14.14
N ALA A 397 -4.90 -11.53 -13.79
CA ALA A 397 -5.18 -10.10 -13.65
C ALA A 397 -4.40 -9.41 -12.53
N GLY A 398 -4.11 -10.12 -11.43
CA GLY A 398 -3.27 -9.60 -10.34
C GLY A 398 -3.90 -8.44 -9.55
N ASN A 399 -5.24 -8.41 -9.40
CA ASN A 399 -5.90 -7.40 -8.58
C ASN A 399 -5.81 -7.78 -7.09
N ASP A 400 -5.64 -6.78 -6.21
CA ASP A 400 -5.51 -6.97 -4.75
C ASP A 400 -6.44 -6.01 -4.01
N TRP A 401 -7.51 -6.55 -3.42
CA TRP A 401 -8.54 -5.76 -2.75
C TRP A 401 -8.55 -6.10 -1.27
N ARG A 402 -8.48 -5.09 -0.41
CA ARG A 402 -8.40 -5.24 1.04
C ARG A 402 -9.42 -4.35 1.72
N VAL A 403 -10.20 -4.95 2.61
CA VAL A 403 -11.26 -4.28 3.35
C VAL A 403 -11.18 -4.65 4.84
N SER A 404 -11.74 -3.79 5.70
CA SER A 404 -11.84 -4.07 7.14
C SER A 404 -13.29 -4.23 7.61
N ASP A 405 -14.26 -3.69 6.88
CA ASP A 405 -15.69 -3.75 7.22
C ASP A 405 -16.52 -4.45 6.14
N GLY A 406 -15.91 -5.48 5.54
CA GLY A 406 -16.55 -6.38 4.59
C GLY A 406 -16.68 -5.84 3.16
N PHE A 407 -17.38 -6.62 2.33
CA PHE A 407 -17.55 -6.35 0.91
C PHE A 407 -18.93 -6.80 0.45
N ASN A 408 -19.50 -6.06 -0.51
CA ASN A 408 -20.88 -6.21 -0.91
C ASN A 408 -21.04 -6.13 -2.42
N LEU A 409 -21.57 -7.19 -3.02
CA LEU A 409 -22.15 -7.16 -4.37
C LEU A 409 -23.66 -6.98 -4.23
N LEU A 410 -24.16 -5.78 -4.53
CA LEU A 410 -25.54 -5.38 -4.26
C LEU A 410 -26.52 -5.85 -5.35
N SER A 411 -26.02 -6.01 -6.57
CA SER A 411 -26.77 -6.49 -7.72
C SER A 411 -25.87 -7.37 -8.59
N LYS A 412 -26.41 -8.46 -9.14
CA LYS A 412 -25.64 -9.33 -10.05
C LYS A 412 -25.57 -8.66 -11.44
N PRO A 413 -24.36 -8.38 -11.97
CA PRO A 413 -24.22 -7.92 -13.35
C PRO A 413 -24.65 -8.99 -14.35
N ALA A 414 -24.98 -8.58 -15.57
CA ALA A 414 -25.32 -9.51 -16.65
C ALA A 414 -24.16 -10.47 -17.00
N SER A 415 -22.91 -10.03 -16.83
CA SER A 415 -21.71 -10.81 -17.18
C SER A 415 -20.48 -10.44 -16.33
N GLY A 416 -19.48 -11.31 -16.38
CA GLY A 416 -18.15 -11.09 -15.78
C GLY A 416 -17.85 -11.91 -14.53
N ASP A 417 -16.56 -12.11 -14.31
CA ASP A 417 -15.95 -12.86 -13.21
C ASP A 417 -14.62 -12.21 -12.81
N LEU A 418 -14.17 -12.47 -11.57
CA LEU A 418 -13.03 -11.84 -10.91
C LEU A 418 -11.92 -12.87 -10.60
N PHE A 419 -11.59 -13.74 -11.56
CA PHE A 419 -10.66 -14.86 -11.37
C PHE A 419 -9.21 -14.47 -11.05
N GLY A 420 -8.77 -13.30 -11.48
CA GLY A 420 -7.45 -12.75 -11.16
C GLY A 420 -7.46 -11.78 -9.99
N THR A 421 -8.55 -11.75 -9.22
CA THR A 421 -8.72 -10.86 -8.08
C THR A 421 -8.58 -11.61 -6.77
N THR A 422 -7.66 -11.14 -5.94
CA THR A 422 -7.59 -11.50 -4.52
C THR A 422 -8.38 -10.49 -3.72
N LEU A 423 -9.40 -10.96 -3.00
CA LEU A 423 -10.23 -10.14 -2.13
C LEU A 423 -10.01 -10.59 -0.68
N ARG A 424 -9.52 -9.68 0.16
CA ARG A 424 -9.21 -9.95 1.56
C ARG A 424 -10.05 -9.09 2.49
N THR A 425 -10.68 -9.75 3.46
CA THR A 425 -11.29 -9.08 4.61
C THR A 425 -10.49 -9.38 5.86
N THR A 426 -10.12 -8.32 6.60
CA THR A 426 -9.50 -8.44 7.92
C THR A 426 -10.39 -7.82 8.97
N ALA A 427 -11.11 -8.66 9.74
CA ALA A 427 -11.92 -8.20 10.85
C ALA A 427 -11.07 -8.02 12.11
N LEU A 428 -11.06 -6.80 12.65
CA LEU A 428 -10.33 -6.46 13.87
C LEU A 428 -10.98 -7.08 15.11
N GLN A 429 -10.24 -7.14 16.21
CA GLN A 429 -10.71 -7.72 17.47
C GLN A 429 -12.04 -7.08 17.91
N PHE A 430 -13.01 -7.90 18.29
CA PHE A 430 -14.34 -7.46 18.75
C PHE A 430 -15.13 -6.64 17.72
N ARG A 431 -14.89 -6.86 16.43
CA ARG A 431 -15.65 -6.26 15.32
C ARG A 431 -16.33 -7.35 14.51
N GLU A 432 -17.47 -6.99 13.96
CA GLU A 432 -18.13 -7.76 12.92
C GLU A 432 -17.87 -7.09 11.57
N ALA A 433 -17.57 -7.86 10.54
CA ALA A 433 -17.53 -7.41 9.16
C ALA A 433 -18.65 -8.08 8.37
N HIS A 434 -19.50 -7.27 7.73
CA HIS A 434 -20.69 -7.73 7.04
C HIS A 434 -20.46 -7.88 5.53
N HIS A 435 -20.93 -8.99 4.98
CA HIS A 435 -20.82 -9.34 3.58
C HIS A 435 -22.19 -9.63 2.98
N THR A 436 -22.41 -9.11 1.77
CA THR A 436 -23.63 -9.37 0.99
C THR A 436 -23.24 -9.76 -0.42
N TRP A 437 -23.83 -10.82 -0.96
CA TRP A 437 -23.53 -11.27 -2.32
C TRP A 437 -24.79 -11.51 -3.15
N ALA A 438 -24.82 -10.94 -4.36
CA ALA A 438 -25.95 -11.06 -5.29
C ALA A 438 -25.82 -12.21 -6.29
N GLY A 439 -24.73 -12.98 -6.27
CA GLY A 439 -24.53 -14.12 -7.17
C GLY A 439 -25.70 -15.12 -7.13
N GLU A 440 -26.03 -15.72 -8.26
CA GLU A 440 -27.07 -16.75 -8.36
C GLU A 440 -26.57 -18.05 -7.72
N ASP A 441 -27.42 -18.72 -6.94
CA ASP A 441 -27.15 -20.09 -6.56
C ASP A 441 -27.40 -21.03 -7.74
N ARG A 442 -26.31 -21.61 -8.27
CA ARG A 442 -26.30 -22.61 -9.35
C ARG A 442 -25.92 -24.00 -8.83
N GLY A 443 -25.96 -24.21 -7.52
CA GLY A 443 -25.64 -25.46 -6.86
C GLY A 443 -24.16 -25.84 -6.93
N LEU A 444 -23.91 -27.12 -6.61
CA LEU A 444 -22.62 -27.81 -6.76
C LEU A 444 -22.29 -28.04 -8.25
N SER A 445 -22.07 -26.96 -8.99
CA SER A 445 -21.82 -27.01 -10.43
C SER A 445 -20.75 -26.02 -10.85
N ALA A 446 -19.90 -26.44 -11.79
CA ALA A 446 -18.98 -25.54 -12.49
C ALA A 446 -19.69 -24.38 -13.19
N ALA A 447 -21.00 -24.48 -13.45
CA ALA A 447 -21.80 -23.39 -14.00
C ALA A 447 -21.80 -22.13 -13.11
N GLY A 448 -21.56 -22.26 -11.80
CA GLY A 448 -21.43 -21.12 -10.89
C GLY A 448 -20.20 -20.23 -11.14
N PHE A 449 -19.21 -20.72 -11.87
CA PHE A 449 -17.95 -20.04 -12.18
C PHE A 449 -17.97 -19.32 -13.55
N ASN A 450 -19.14 -18.98 -14.07
CA ASN A 450 -19.28 -18.38 -15.38
C ASN A 450 -20.34 -17.27 -15.35
N ASN A 451 -19.94 -16.02 -15.53
CA ASN A 451 -20.85 -14.87 -15.50
C ASN A 451 -21.71 -14.84 -14.23
N ASN A 452 -21.05 -15.05 -13.09
CA ASN A 452 -21.68 -15.03 -11.76
C ASN A 452 -20.85 -14.24 -10.75
N VAL A 453 -19.90 -13.45 -11.23
CA VAL A 453 -18.92 -12.71 -10.42
C VAL A 453 -18.14 -13.67 -9.52
N ALA A 454 -17.65 -14.80 -10.07
CA ALA A 454 -16.84 -15.71 -9.28
C ALA A 454 -15.53 -15.02 -8.84
N ILE A 455 -15.13 -15.22 -7.58
CA ILE A 455 -13.91 -14.62 -7.02
C ILE A 455 -12.73 -15.60 -7.19
N GLY A 456 -11.60 -15.11 -7.69
CA GLY A 456 -10.38 -15.90 -7.87
C GLY A 456 -9.79 -16.40 -6.55
N HIS A 457 -9.57 -15.48 -5.60
CA HIS A 457 -9.05 -15.83 -4.29
C HIS A 457 -9.73 -14.99 -3.21
N LEU A 458 -10.41 -15.64 -2.28
CA LEU A 458 -11.03 -14.99 -1.13
C LEU A 458 -10.24 -15.31 0.13
N THR A 459 -9.68 -14.28 0.78
CA THR A 459 -9.01 -14.42 2.08
C THR A 459 -9.91 -13.86 3.18
N LEU A 460 -10.27 -14.71 4.13
CA LEU A 460 -11.02 -14.37 5.33
C LEU A 460 -10.08 -14.43 6.54
N ASP A 461 -9.88 -13.28 7.20
CA ASP A 461 -8.96 -13.14 8.33
C ASP A 461 -9.69 -12.50 9.51
N ALA A 462 -9.91 -13.29 10.56
CA ALA A 462 -10.63 -12.89 11.76
C ALA A 462 -9.70 -12.86 12.97
N ALA A 463 -9.66 -11.73 13.69
CA ALA A 463 -9.04 -11.69 15.00
C ALA A 463 -9.89 -12.45 16.05
N ASN A 464 -9.32 -12.75 17.21
CA ASN A 464 -10.08 -13.43 18.28
C ASN A 464 -11.29 -12.58 18.72
N GLY A 465 -12.48 -13.19 18.73
CA GLY A 465 -13.72 -12.52 19.10
C GLY A 465 -14.27 -11.55 18.04
N SER A 466 -13.75 -11.59 16.81
CA SER A 466 -14.37 -10.94 15.65
C SER A 466 -15.29 -11.92 14.92
N LEU A 467 -16.20 -11.39 14.09
CA LEU A 467 -17.16 -12.18 13.32
C LEU A 467 -17.15 -11.73 11.86
N LEU A 468 -17.18 -12.68 10.93
CA LEU A 468 -17.48 -12.44 9.52
C LEU A 468 -18.88 -12.96 9.24
N SER A 469 -19.80 -12.09 8.84
CA SER A 469 -21.18 -12.49 8.54
C SER A 469 -21.50 -12.34 7.07
N PHE A 470 -22.11 -13.37 6.48
CA PHE A 470 -22.43 -13.44 5.06
C PHE A 470 -23.92 -13.58 4.83
N SER A 471 -24.45 -12.79 3.90
CA SER A 471 -25.86 -12.81 3.52
C SER A 471 -26.07 -12.72 2.00
N GLY A 472 -27.21 -13.20 1.53
CA GLY A 472 -27.68 -12.99 0.16
C GLY A 472 -28.47 -11.70 0.02
N THR A 473 -28.52 -11.14 -1.19
CA THR A 473 -29.40 -9.99 -1.50
C THR A 473 -30.87 -10.37 -1.69
N SER A 474 -31.15 -11.65 -1.93
CA SER A 474 -32.45 -12.25 -2.23
C SER A 474 -32.64 -13.55 -1.44
N SER A 475 -33.66 -14.34 -1.75
CA SER A 475 -33.95 -15.59 -1.04
C SER A 475 -33.03 -16.77 -1.41
N ASN A 476 -32.30 -16.69 -2.54
CA ASN A 476 -31.49 -17.80 -3.02
C ASN A 476 -30.24 -17.30 -3.77
N ASN A 477 -29.20 -16.92 -3.02
CA ASN A 477 -27.93 -16.47 -3.58
C ASN A 477 -26.80 -17.43 -3.26
N ALA A 478 -25.73 -17.34 -4.05
CA ALA A 478 -24.49 -18.00 -3.71
C ALA A 478 -23.25 -17.19 -4.11
N LEU A 479 -22.17 -17.43 -3.37
CA LEU A 479 -20.84 -16.91 -3.63
C LEU A 479 -19.95 -18.05 -4.13
N TYR A 480 -19.39 -17.92 -5.33
CA TYR A 480 -18.46 -18.88 -5.91
C TYR A 480 -17.03 -18.37 -5.79
N VAL A 481 -16.16 -19.19 -5.21
CA VAL A 481 -14.77 -18.86 -4.92
C VAL A 481 -13.86 -19.94 -5.50
N ASP A 482 -12.89 -19.54 -6.33
CA ASP A 482 -11.93 -20.49 -6.90
C ASP A 482 -10.97 -21.00 -5.80
N PHE A 483 -10.39 -20.11 -4.99
CA PHE A 483 -9.61 -20.51 -3.82
C PHE A 483 -10.05 -19.76 -2.55
N LEU A 484 -10.46 -20.51 -1.51
CA LEU A 484 -10.85 -19.99 -0.21
C LEU A 484 -9.69 -20.12 0.79
N GLU A 485 -9.21 -18.99 1.28
CA GLU A 485 -8.20 -18.94 2.33
C GLU A 485 -8.81 -18.45 3.64
N ILE A 486 -8.69 -19.25 4.69
CA ILE A 486 -9.08 -18.86 6.05
C ILE A 486 -7.85 -18.66 6.96
N ARG A 487 -7.91 -17.65 7.83
CA ARG A 487 -6.83 -17.26 8.75
C ARG A 487 -7.37 -16.83 10.12
N GLY A 488 -6.46 -16.73 11.09
CA GLY A 488 -6.78 -16.21 12.41
C GLY A 488 -7.70 -17.12 13.20
N ALA A 489 -8.73 -16.57 13.84
CA ALA A 489 -9.68 -17.33 14.66
C ALA A 489 -10.40 -18.44 13.88
N LEU A 490 -10.61 -18.25 12.57
CA LEU A 490 -11.30 -19.21 11.69
C LEU A 490 -10.58 -20.57 11.60
N THR A 491 -9.27 -20.62 11.79
CA THR A 491 -8.52 -21.89 11.74
C THR A 491 -8.67 -22.72 13.00
N ASN A 492 -9.07 -22.08 14.11
CA ASN A 492 -9.20 -22.74 15.42
C ASN A 492 -10.65 -23.07 15.74
N ASP A 493 -11.57 -22.15 15.45
CA ASP A 493 -13.01 -22.29 15.70
C ASP A 493 -13.80 -21.55 14.61
N LEU A 494 -14.11 -22.27 13.55
CA LEU A 494 -14.77 -21.73 12.36
C LEU A 494 -16.18 -21.18 12.70
N GLN A 495 -16.95 -21.89 13.53
CA GLN A 495 -18.35 -21.56 13.78
C GLN A 495 -18.53 -20.36 14.72
N SER A 496 -17.52 -19.99 15.52
CA SER A 496 -17.59 -18.78 16.34
C SER A 496 -17.14 -17.52 15.62
N ALA A 497 -16.40 -17.65 14.52
CA ALA A 497 -15.81 -16.52 13.77
C ALA A 497 -16.44 -16.30 12.38
N LEU A 498 -17.29 -17.21 11.90
CA LEU A 498 -18.01 -17.11 10.62
C LEU A 498 -19.49 -17.42 10.82
N SER A 499 -20.35 -16.61 10.21
CA SER A 499 -21.80 -16.85 10.10
C SER A 499 -22.22 -16.74 8.64
N ILE A 500 -23.11 -17.63 8.21
CA ILE A 500 -23.70 -17.63 6.86
C ILE A 500 -25.22 -17.70 7.02
N ASP A 501 -25.89 -16.65 6.56
CA ASP A 501 -27.35 -16.53 6.66
C ASP A 501 -28.06 -17.53 5.76
N ASN A 502 -29.34 -17.78 6.08
CA ASN A 502 -30.13 -18.85 5.47
C ASN A 502 -30.35 -18.69 3.96
N ASN A 503 -30.11 -17.49 3.41
CA ASN A 503 -30.31 -17.14 2.01
C ASN A 503 -29.02 -17.14 1.17
N LEU A 504 -27.90 -17.59 1.74
CA LEU A 504 -26.62 -17.70 1.03
C LEU A 504 -25.98 -19.08 1.20
N VAL A 505 -25.36 -19.57 0.13
CA VAL A 505 -24.39 -20.68 0.15
C VAL A 505 -23.06 -20.20 -0.41
N ILE A 506 -21.94 -20.60 0.19
CA ILE A 506 -20.59 -20.32 -0.33
C ILE A 506 -20.04 -21.61 -0.91
N TYR A 507 -19.80 -21.58 -2.22
CA TYR A 507 -19.17 -22.65 -2.96
C TYR A 507 -17.70 -22.32 -3.18
N PHE A 508 -16.81 -23.27 -2.91
CA PHE A 508 -15.38 -23.11 -3.11
C PHE A 508 -14.79 -24.27 -3.90
N ALA A 509 -13.78 -24.02 -4.74
CA ALA A 509 -13.13 -25.08 -5.51
C ALA A 509 -11.87 -25.62 -4.83
N GLY A 510 -11.13 -24.79 -4.10
CA GLY A 510 -10.04 -25.26 -3.24
C GLY A 510 -9.84 -24.41 -2.00
N ALA A 511 -9.01 -24.89 -1.07
CA ALA A 511 -8.75 -24.19 0.18
C ALA A 511 -7.31 -24.36 0.71
N ASN A 512 -6.94 -23.51 1.68
CA ASN A 512 -5.65 -23.62 2.40
C ASN A 512 -5.66 -24.64 3.55
N VAL A 513 -6.82 -25.22 3.84
CA VAL A 513 -7.04 -26.30 4.81
C VAL A 513 -7.69 -27.48 4.08
N PRO A 514 -7.68 -28.71 4.63
CA PRO A 514 -8.33 -29.85 3.97
C PRO A 514 -9.79 -29.55 3.64
N VAL A 515 -10.17 -29.65 2.37
CA VAL A 515 -11.51 -29.28 1.89
C VAL A 515 -12.64 -30.05 2.59
N ASP A 516 -12.39 -31.30 2.98
CA ASP A 516 -13.33 -32.16 3.72
C ASP A 516 -13.65 -31.64 5.13
N THR A 517 -12.82 -30.76 5.72
CA THR A 517 -13.12 -30.15 7.03
C THR A 517 -14.06 -28.95 6.90
N LEU A 518 -14.14 -28.35 5.71
CA LEU A 518 -14.99 -27.22 5.40
C LEU A 518 -16.30 -27.63 4.73
N ASP A 519 -16.26 -28.63 3.84
CA ASP A 519 -17.45 -29.13 3.15
C ASP A 519 -18.46 -29.68 4.17
N GLY A 520 -19.73 -29.25 4.04
CA GLY A 520 -20.79 -29.65 4.95
C GLY A 520 -20.95 -28.78 6.20
N GLN A 521 -20.07 -27.81 6.44
CA GLN A 521 -20.22 -26.90 7.58
C GLN A 521 -21.43 -25.97 7.42
N PHE A 522 -21.97 -25.50 8.55
CA PHE A 522 -23.14 -24.62 8.63
C PHE A 522 -24.43 -25.22 8.05
N GLY A 523 -24.65 -26.53 8.25
CA GLY A 523 -25.89 -27.19 7.86
C GLY A 523 -27.10 -26.71 8.67
N ASP A 524 -28.24 -26.56 8.01
CA ASP A 524 -29.52 -26.22 8.63
C ASP A 524 -30.70 -26.93 7.95
N ALA A 525 -31.93 -26.56 8.33
CA ALA A 525 -33.14 -27.20 7.80
C ALA A 525 -33.35 -26.99 6.29
N GLN A 526 -32.83 -25.88 5.73
CA GLN A 526 -32.93 -25.53 4.32
C GLN A 526 -31.75 -26.08 3.50
N GLN A 527 -30.57 -26.15 4.10
CA GLN A 527 -29.34 -26.66 3.51
C GLN A 527 -28.71 -27.73 4.44
N PRO A 528 -29.29 -28.95 4.50
CA PRO A 528 -28.83 -29.99 5.43
C PRO A 528 -27.40 -30.48 5.12
N ASP A 529 -26.99 -30.36 3.86
CA ASP A 529 -25.65 -30.70 3.41
C ASP A 529 -24.62 -29.58 3.64
N GLY A 530 -24.96 -28.53 4.38
CA GLY A 530 -24.06 -27.41 4.68
C GLY A 530 -24.17 -26.21 3.76
N ARG A 531 -23.62 -25.08 4.21
CA ARG A 531 -23.52 -23.80 3.47
C ARG A 531 -22.11 -23.46 3.02
N LEU A 532 -21.10 -24.19 3.52
CA LEU A 532 -19.80 -24.26 2.87
C LEU A 532 -19.74 -25.54 2.06
N ARG A 533 -19.58 -25.41 0.73
CA ARG A 533 -19.73 -26.52 -0.20
C ARG A 533 -18.57 -26.62 -1.19
N TRP A 534 -17.89 -27.76 -1.21
CA TRP A 534 -16.76 -28.00 -2.10
C TRP A 534 -17.19 -28.42 -3.50
N ILE A 535 -16.72 -27.72 -4.54
CA ILE A 535 -16.93 -28.06 -5.94
C ILE A 535 -15.67 -28.72 -6.50
N ARG A 536 -15.60 -30.04 -6.34
CA ARG A 536 -14.49 -30.87 -6.83
C ARG A 536 -14.34 -30.92 -8.36
N ASP A 537 -15.43 -30.74 -9.09
CA ASP A 537 -15.45 -30.88 -10.56
C ASP A 537 -15.00 -29.60 -11.31
N PHE A 538 -14.68 -28.52 -10.57
CA PHE A 538 -14.17 -27.29 -11.14
C PHE A 538 -12.66 -27.19 -10.96
N ALA A 539 -11.95 -26.92 -12.06
CA ALA A 539 -10.50 -26.68 -12.07
C ALA A 539 -10.24 -25.23 -12.50
N GLY A 540 -10.14 -24.32 -11.53
CA GLY A 540 -9.94 -22.90 -11.77
C GLY A 540 -8.47 -22.47 -11.83
N PRO A 541 -8.19 -21.21 -12.20
CA PRO A 541 -6.82 -20.68 -12.23
C PRO A 541 -6.05 -20.80 -10.90
N ASN A 542 -6.72 -20.72 -9.76
CA ASN A 542 -6.12 -20.75 -8.43
C ASN A 542 -6.23 -22.15 -7.77
N SER A 543 -7.21 -22.96 -8.16
CA SER A 543 -7.47 -24.29 -7.60
C SER A 543 -7.05 -25.48 -8.47
N SER A 544 -6.46 -25.28 -9.64
CA SER A 544 -6.09 -26.41 -10.53
C SER A 544 -4.63 -26.88 -10.39
N VAL A 545 -4.39 -28.09 -10.88
CA VAL A 545 -3.09 -28.71 -11.10
C VAL A 545 -3.11 -29.48 -12.43
N ASP A 546 -1.94 -29.63 -13.04
CA ASP A 546 -1.76 -30.43 -14.25
C ASP A 546 -1.74 -31.94 -13.92
N VAL A 547 -2.51 -32.71 -14.68
CA VAL A 547 -2.58 -34.19 -14.59
C VAL A 547 -2.30 -34.78 -15.97
N LEU A 548 -1.47 -35.82 -15.99
CA LEU A 548 -1.12 -36.55 -17.21
C LEU A 548 -2.18 -37.59 -17.51
N LEU A 549 -2.62 -37.65 -18.76
CA LEU A 549 -3.46 -38.71 -19.30
C LEU A 549 -2.61 -39.79 -19.97
N LEU A 550 -3.15 -41.01 -20.08
CA LEU A 550 -2.48 -42.15 -20.70
C LEU A 550 -2.04 -41.90 -22.15
N ASN A 551 -2.78 -41.05 -22.87
CA ASN A 551 -2.47 -40.67 -24.25
C ASN A 551 -1.30 -39.64 -24.36
N GLY A 552 -0.69 -39.26 -23.24
CA GLY A 552 0.42 -38.31 -23.16
C GLY A 552 0.00 -36.84 -23.08
N GLN A 553 -1.31 -36.53 -23.07
CA GLN A 553 -1.82 -35.17 -22.90
C GLN A 553 -1.86 -34.77 -21.43
N THR A 554 -1.82 -33.46 -21.18
CA THR A 554 -2.02 -32.90 -19.84
C THR A 554 -3.34 -32.16 -19.78
N VAL A 555 -4.14 -32.43 -18.74
CA VAL A 555 -5.41 -31.74 -18.46
C VAL A 555 -5.37 -31.09 -17.08
N LYS A 556 -6.24 -30.10 -16.86
CA LYS A 556 -6.41 -29.48 -15.54
C LYS A 556 -7.39 -30.31 -14.71
N MET A 557 -6.95 -30.68 -13.52
CA MET A 557 -7.78 -31.27 -12.47
C MET A 557 -7.82 -30.33 -11.28
N ASN A 558 -8.91 -30.35 -10.52
CA ASN A 558 -8.96 -29.70 -9.22
C ASN A 558 -7.82 -30.24 -8.33
N ARG A 559 -7.06 -29.33 -7.69
CA ARG A 559 -5.86 -29.66 -6.91
C ARG A 559 -6.20 -30.52 -5.70
N ASP A 560 -7.24 -30.14 -4.96
CA ASP A 560 -7.63 -30.85 -3.75
C ASP A 560 -8.23 -32.22 -4.09
N LEU A 561 -8.95 -32.33 -5.23
CA LEU A 561 -9.41 -33.61 -5.75
C LEU A 561 -8.21 -34.49 -6.14
N ARG A 562 -7.25 -33.96 -6.90
CA ARG A 562 -6.05 -34.68 -7.33
C ARG A 562 -5.22 -35.22 -6.17
N PHE A 563 -5.18 -34.52 -5.05
CA PHE A 563 -4.42 -34.93 -3.86
C PHE A 563 -5.29 -35.59 -2.78
N SER A 564 -6.55 -35.92 -3.08
CA SER A 564 -7.41 -36.66 -2.16
C SER A 564 -6.88 -38.07 -1.93
N THR A 565 -6.73 -38.45 -0.66
CA THR A 565 -6.30 -39.79 -0.24
C THR A 565 -7.47 -40.77 -0.07
N THR A 566 -8.70 -40.30 -0.29
CA THR A 566 -9.94 -41.06 -0.05
C THR A 566 -10.81 -41.16 -1.29
N ILE A 567 -10.73 -40.20 -2.21
CA ILE A 567 -11.50 -40.20 -3.45
C ILE A 567 -10.70 -40.89 -4.55
N ASP A 568 -11.34 -41.85 -5.19
CA ASP A 568 -10.92 -42.51 -6.42
C ASP A 568 -11.88 -42.04 -7.52
N THR A 569 -11.36 -41.25 -8.47
CA THR A 569 -12.18 -40.54 -9.46
C THR A 569 -12.56 -41.42 -10.64
N ASP A 570 -11.68 -42.32 -11.05
CA ASP A 570 -11.90 -43.18 -12.21
C ASP A 570 -12.39 -44.59 -11.83
N GLY A 571 -12.39 -44.90 -10.53
CA GLY A 571 -12.98 -46.10 -9.95
C GLY A 571 -12.12 -47.35 -10.13
N ASP A 572 -10.82 -47.20 -10.35
CA ASP A 572 -9.90 -48.31 -10.56
C ASP A 572 -9.50 -49.03 -9.25
N GLY A 573 -9.78 -48.42 -8.09
CA GLY A 573 -9.47 -48.92 -6.75
C GLY A 573 -8.30 -48.19 -6.07
N VAL A 574 -7.70 -47.19 -6.71
CA VAL A 574 -6.59 -46.38 -6.16
C VAL A 574 -7.07 -44.95 -5.94
N ALA A 575 -6.93 -44.44 -4.72
CA ALA A 575 -7.27 -43.04 -4.46
C ALA A 575 -6.35 -42.08 -5.24
N ASN A 576 -6.90 -40.96 -5.69
CA ASN A 576 -6.26 -39.98 -6.58
C ASN A 576 -4.85 -39.56 -6.16
N ALA A 577 -4.59 -39.40 -4.86
CA ALA A 577 -3.29 -39.02 -4.34
C ALA A 577 -2.18 -40.04 -4.68
N TYR A 578 -2.55 -41.30 -4.78
CA TYR A 578 -1.68 -42.45 -5.04
C TYR A 578 -1.79 -42.96 -6.47
N ASP A 579 -2.66 -42.36 -7.28
CA ASP A 579 -2.86 -42.70 -8.68
C ASP A 579 -2.05 -41.77 -9.59
N PHE A 580 -1.33 -42.39 -10.53
CA PHE A 580 -0.57 -41.69 -11.55
C PHE A 580 -1.47 -41.21 -12.70
N TYR A 581 -2.57 -41.91 -12.97
CA TYR A 581 -3.54 -41.58 -14.02
C TYR A 581 -4.98 -41.48 -13.46
N PRO A 582 -5.26 -40.55 -12.52
CA PRO A 582 -6.52 -40.45 -11.75
C PRO A 582 -7.78 -40.12 -12.56
N LEU A 583 -7.71 -40.15 -13.89
CA LEU A 583 -8.80 -39.86 -14.81
C LEU A 583 -8.94 -40.96 -15.89
N ASP A 584 -8.16 -42.03 -15.81
CA ASP A 584 -8.07 -43.09 -16.84
C ASP A 584 -8.23 -44.48 -16.20
N SER A 585 -9.48 -44.90 -15.97
CA SER A 585 -9.84 -46.14 -15.24
C SER A 585 -9.27 -47.45 -15.82
N ALA A 586 -8.72 -47.40 -17.04
CA ALA A 586 -8.06 -48.53 -17.70
C ALA A 586 -6.57 -48.65 -17.36
N ALA A 587 -6.02 -47.69 -16.62
CA ALA A 587 -4.59 -47.50 -16.39
C ALA A 587 -4.18 -47.79 -14.95
N TRP A 588 -4.61 -48.92 -14.37
CA TRP A 588 -4.08 -49.40 -13.09
C TRP A 588 -2.54 -49.45 -13.15
N ASN A 589 -1.85 -48.57 -12.41
CA ASN A 589 -0.40 -48.53 -12.11
C ASN A 589 0.52 -49.42 -12.97
N SER A 590 0.36 -49.38 -14.30
CA SER A 590 1.03 -50.26 -15.26
C SER A 590 1.81 -49.43 -16.24
N ALA A 591 2.43 -48.35 -15.75
CA ALA A 591 3.65 -47.88 -16.36
C ALA A 591 4.66 -49.05 -16.28
N PRO A 592 5.17 -49.59 -17.40
CA PRO A 592 6.30 -50.50 -17.34
C PRO A 592 7.42 -49.69 -16.71
N SER A 593 7.82 -50.06 -15.49
CA SER A 593 8.96 -49.40 -14.86
C SER A 593 10.10 -49.44 -15.87
N THR A 594 10.66 -48.27 -16.19
CA THR A 594 11.82 -48.15 -17.09
C THR A 594 13.08 -48.80 -16.49
N ASN A 595 12.94 -49.46 -15.33
CA ASN A 595 13.90 -50.31 -14.64
C ASN A 595 13.34 -51.70 -14.30
N SER A 596 12.31 -52.19 -15.00
CA SER A 596 11.79 -53.54 -14.78
C SER A 596 12.85 -54.54 -15.22
N PHE A 597 13.31 -55.39 -14.29
CA PHE A 597 14.20 -56.50 -14.61
C PHE A 597 13.59 -57.37 -15.73
N TRP A 598 12.26 -57.54 -15.72
CA TRP A 598 11.53 -58.31 -16.70
C TRP A 598 11.23 -57.50 -17.97
N THR A 599 11.69 -58.01 -19.12
CA THR A 599 11.37 -57.48 -20.45
C THR A 599 9.99 -57.94 -20.92
N SER A 600 9.60 -59.19 -20.61
CA SER A 600 8.22 -59.67 -20.77
C SER A 600 7.97 -60.94 -19.96
N VAL A 601 6.72 -61.15 -19.54
CA VAL A 601 6.22 -62.43 -19.03
C VAL A 601 4.93 -62.74 -19.80
N SER A 602 4.84 -63.92 -20.40
CA SER A 602 3.64 -64.33 -21.15
C SER A 602 3.28 -65.78 -20.87
N VAL A 603 1.99 -66.08 -20.85
CA VAL A 603 1.47 -67.44 -20.69
C VAL A 603 0.91 -67.90 -22.02
N THR A 604 1.31 -69.07 -22.48
CA THR A 604 0.77 -69.69 -23.70
C THR A 604 0.27 -71.08 -23.38
N ASN A 605 -0.95 -71.40 -23.77
CA ASN A 605 -1.46 -72.77 -23.67
C ASN A 605 -0.91 -73.58 -24.85
N VAL A 606 -0.14 -74.63 -24.57
CA VAL A 606 0.34 -75.57 -25.59
C VAL A 606 -0.39 -76.89 -25.37
N GLY A 607 -1.54 -77.06 -26.04
CA GLY A 607 -2.42 -78.22 -25.82
C GLY A 607 -3.09 -78.19 -24.44
N SER A 608 -3.05 -79.30 -23.70
CA SER A 608 -3.61 -79.44 -22.35
C SER A 608 -2.65 -78.99 -21.22
N ALA A 609 -1.52 -78.35 -21.55
CA ALA A 609 -0.53 -77.87 -20.60
C ALA A 609 -0.29 -76.36 -20.77
N ALA A 610 -0.21 -75.63 -19.66
CA ALA A 610 0.18 -74.23 -19.65
C ALA A 610 1.71 -74.11 -19.73
N ALA A 611 2.21 -73.17 -20.53
CA ALA A 611 3.62 -72.80 -20.55
C ALA A 611 3.78 -71.32 -20.21
N VAL A 612 4.72 -71.00 -19.33
CA VAL A 612 5.05 -69.61 -18.97
C VAL A 612 6.39 -69.25 -19.58
N SER A 613 6.42 -68.16 -20.33
CA SER A 613 7.61 -67.59 -20.92
C SER A 613 8.07 -66.39 -20.11
N LEU A 614 9.32 -66.44 -19.64
CA LEU A 614 9.98 -65.44 -18.85
C LEU A 614 11.12 -64.82 -19.66
N SER A 615 11.14 -63.50 -19.83
CA SER A 615 12.19 -62.79 -20.58
C SER A 615 12.74 -61.58 -19.85
N TRP A 616 14.06 -61.44 -19.85
CA TRP A 616 14.80 -60.31 -19.27
C TRP A 616 16.07 -60.00 -20.06
N ASN A 617 16.64 -58.81 -19.86
CA ASN A 617 17.93 -58.43 -20.42
C ASN A 617 19.07 -58.98 -19.56
N ALA A 618 19.69 -60.08 -19.98
CA ALA A 618 20.77 -60.75 -19.27
C ALA A 618 22.11 -60.03 -19.52
N ALA A 619 22.85 -59.74 -18.44
CA ALA A 619 24.16 -59.12 -18.50
C ALA A 619 25.23 -60.10 -19.00
N SER A 620 26.18 -59.61 -19.80
CA SER A 620 27.32 -60.39 -20.32
C SER A 620 28.12 -61.05 -19.19
N GLY A 621 28.39 -62.34 -19.31
CA GLY A 621 29.20 -63.12 -18.36
C GLY A 621 28.49 -63.50 -17.05
N THR A 622 27.21 -63.16 -16.88
CA THR A 622 26.46 -63.41 -15.65
C THR A 622 25.69 -64.73 -15.72
N ARG A 623 25.75 -65.53 -14.63
CA ARG A 623 24.92 -66.72 -14.43
C ARG A 623 23.67 -66.37 -13.64
N TYR A 624 22.52 -66.81 -14.15
CA TYR A 624 21.20 -66.60 -13.59
C TYR A 624 20.60 -67.94 -13.13
N HIS A 625 19.95 -67.93 -11.97
CA HIS A 625 19.16 -69.03 -11.42
C HIS A 625 17.69 -68.64 -11.46
N VAL A 626 16.91 -69.32 -12.29
CA VAL A 626 15.46 -69.14 -12.38
C VAL A 626 14.81 -70.14 -11.45
N GLU A 627 13.95 -69.64 -10.58
CA GLU A 627 13.27 -70.44 -9.57
C GLU A 627 11.79 -70.11 -9.54
N TYR A 628 11.00 -71.08 -9.09
CA TYR A 628 9.56 -70.93 -8.96
C TYR A 628 9.06 -71.45 -7.60
N THR A 629 7.90 -70.98 -7.18
CA THR A 629 7.17 -71.53 -6.03
C THR A 629 5.67 -71.37 -6.23
N THR A 630 4.86 -72.19 -5.56
CA THR A 630 3.38 -72.14 -5.64
C THR A 630 2.74 -71.35 -4.50
N ASN A 631 3.52 -71.02 -3.47
CA ASN A 631 3.07 -70.27 -2.30
C ASN A 631 4.22 -69.39 -1.77
N LEU A 632 3.93 -68.14 -1.39
CA LEU A 632 4.90 -67.21 -0.83
C LEU A 632 4.95 -67.21 0.71
N ALA A 633 4.13 -68.02 1.40
CA ALA A 633 4.01 -68.04 2.86
C ALA A 633 3.88 -69.47 3.45
N PRO A 634 4.96 -70.15 3.85
CA PRO A 634 6.37 -69.81 3.60
C PRO A 634 6.81 -70.22 2.19
N PRO A 635 7.75 -69.50 1.57
CA PRO A 635 8.15 -69.81 0.21
C PRO A 635 9.03 -71.07 0.15
N ASN A 636 8.64 -72.02 -0.70
CA ASN A 636 9.45 -73.20 -1.04
C ASN A 636 9.92 -73.09 -2.49
N TRP A 637 11.06 -72.44 -2.70
CA TRP A 637 11.59 -72.18 -4.05
C TRP A 637 12.22 -73.43 -4.65
N GLN A 638 11.75 -73.81 -5.83
CA GLN A 638 12.28 -74.90 -6.64
C GLN A 638 13.04 -74.33 -7.82
N SER A 639 14.16 -74.96 -8.19
CA SER A 639 14.92 -74.57 -9.38
C SER A 639 14.12 -74.92 -10.64
N LEU A 640 13.97 -73.94 -11.52
CA LEU A 640 13.40 -74.12 -12.86
C LEU A 640 14.52 -74.35 -13.88
N SER A 641 15.51 -73.47 -13.91
CA SER A 641 16.61 -73.51 -14.88
C SER A 641 17.74 -72.59 -14.47
N ASP A 642 18.95 -72.88 -14.94
CA ASP A 642 20.09 -71.97 -14.85
C ASP A 642 20.48 -71.50 -16.25
N TYR A 643 20.81 -70.21 -16.38
CA TYR A 643 21.21 -69.61 -17.65
C TYR A 643 22.43 -68.72 -17.49
N THR A 644 23.48 -68.92 -18.29
CA THR A 644 24.64 -68.03 -18.34
C THR A 644 24.67 -67.29 -19.67
N ASN A 645 24.69 -65.96 -19.64
CA ASN A 645 24.91 -65.19 -20.87
C ASN A 645 26.41 -65.19 -21.22
N LEU A 646 26.81 -66.00 -22.20
CA LEU A 646 28.20 -66.08 -22.68
C LEU A 646 28.52 -65.04 -23.78
N ALA A 647 27.56 -64.23 -24.21
CA ALA A 647 27.80 -63.17 -25.18
C ALA A 647 28.58 -62.02 -24.53
N LEU A 648 29.39 -61.32 -25.32
CA LEU A 648 30.19 -60.15 -24.89
C LEU A 648 29.35 -58.89 -24.62
N THR A 649 28.05 -58.96 -24.85
CA THR A 649 27.10 -57.85 -24.69
C THR A 649 25.86 -58.33 -23.94
N ASN A 650 25.16 -57.38 -23.31
CA ASN A 650 23.85 -57.66 -22.73
C ASN A 650 22.85 -58.02 -23.84
N GLY A 651 21.90 -58.91 -23.55
CA GLY A 651 20.90 -59.32 -24.51
C GLY A 651 19.63 -59.82 -23.85
N VAL A 652 18.49 -59.66 -24.54
CA VAL A 652 17.21 -60.22 -24.08
C VAL A 652 17.24 -61.73 -24.25
N ILE A 653 16.96 -62.44 -23.16
CA ILE A 653 16.89 -63.90 -23.15
C ILE A 653 15.47 -64.34 -22.80
N ARG A 654 15.16 -65.61 -23.10
CA ARG A 654 13.85 -66.21 -22.84
C ARG A 654 14.02 -67.60 -22.22
N ILE A 655 13.40 -67.82 -21.07
CA ILE A 655 13.25 -69.12 -20.42
C ILE A 655 11.78 -69.53 -20.46
N LEU A 656 11.52 -70.79 -20.74
CA LEU A 656 10.17 -71.34 -20.81
C LEU A 656 9.98 -72.36 -19.69
N ASP A 657 8.97 -72.16 -18.85
CA ASP A 657 8.46 -73.16 -17.93
C ASP A 657 7.35 -73.96 -18.62
N THR A 658 7.64 -75.21 -18.98
CA THR A 658 6.65 -76.16 -19.53
C THR A 658 6.26 -77.23 -18.52
N SER A 659 6.66 -77.08 -17.25
CA SER A 659 6.54 -78.10 -16.19
C SER A 659 5.29 -77.91 -15.33
N ILE A 660 4.31 -77.13 -15.80
CA ILE A 660 3.10 -76.77 -15.06
C ILE A 660 2.10 -77.94 -15.15
N PRO A 661 1.83 -78.67 -14.05
CA PRO A 661 0.89 -79.78 -14.04
C PRO A 661 -0.55 -79.29 -14.26
N PRO A 662 -1.41 -80.14 -14.85
CA PRO A 662 -2.84 -79.86 -14.93
C PRO A 662 -3.43 -79.66 -13.52
N GLY A 663 -4.04 -78.48 -13.27
CA GLY A 663 -4.68 -78.13 -12.00
C GLY A 663 -3.87 -77.19 -11.09
N GLU A 664 -2.64 -76.82 -11.46
CA GLU A 664 -1.88 -75.82 -10.75
C GLU A 664 -2.38 -74.40 -11.11
N ILE A 665 -3.02 -73.72 -10.15
CA ILE A 665 -3.73 -72.44 -10.39
C ILE A 665 -2.83 -71.20 -10.34
N GLN A 666 -1.63 -71.30 -9.75
CA GLN A 666 -0.70 -70.17 -9.63
C GLN A 666 0.76 -70.62 -9.45
N ARG A 667 1.69 -69.86 -10.04
CA ARG A 667 3.14 -69.92 -9.80
C ARG A 667 3.70 -68.52 -9.63
N TYR A 668 4.68 -68.40 -8.75
CA TYR A 668 5.52 -67.22 -8.58
C TYR A 668 6.92 -67.55 -9.09
N TYR A 669 7.54 -66.61 -9.80
CA TYR A 669 8.87 -66.78 -10.37
C TYR A 669 9.83 -65.74 -9.80
N ARG A 670 11.10 -66.12 -9.64
CA ARG A 670 12.18 -65.19 -9.38
C ARG A 670 13.42 -65.58 -10.17
N VAL A 671 14.27 -64.60 -10.41
CA VAL A 671 15.60 -64.81 -10.98
C VAL A 671 16.62 -64.27 -9.99
N ARG A 672 17.55 -65.14 -9.61
CA ARG A 672 18.76 -64.78 -8.87
C ARG A 672 19.93 -64.79 -9.85
N TYR A 673 21.03 -64.13 -9.51
CA TYR A 673 22.24 -64.23 -10.30
C TYR A 673 23.47 -64.25 -9.41
N ASP A 674 24.49 -64.97 -9.86
CA ASP A 674 25.80 -64.94 -9.23
C ASP A 674 26.55 -63.73 -9.77
N ARG A 675 27.08 -62.90 -8.87
CA ARG A 675 28.04 -61.86 -9.25
C ARG A 675 29.44 -62.43 -9.35
#